data_AF-A0A5N5RFH3-F1
#
_entry.id   AF-A0A5N5RFH3-F1
#
_cell.length_a   1.000
_cell.length_b   1.000
_cell.length_c   1.000
_cell.angle_alpha   90.00
_cell.angle_beta   90.00
_cell.angle_gamma   90.00
#
_symmetry.space_group_name_H-M   'P 1'
#
loop_
_entity.id
_entity.type
_entity.pdbx_description
1 polymer ?
#
loop_
_entity_poly.entity_id
_entity_poly.type
_entity_poly.pdbx_seq_one_letter_code
_entity_poly.pdbx_strand_id
1 'polypeptide(L)'
;MKSMTRLIKALVIALAMTIGTFGALTAFIVFDGDAPDLSYTSLDYNVTIQRDGSLRVVQQIDVRLRDRGDDADAAWHQLFQRYTLKESNLTNITDIAVTNADTGQKYHQGEYADPGFISDATWDSDYANRWYIGEVRNPGGSRESIEPYDPARDGYHIPDDGLWAGGASKTVEIGWNIPTTKHASSMRFTVAMTLEGVSTEYQDVAAFQWEPIAPDNQTPAGRVTGTVRFPSGISASNSWAWLHNTNSSETSRDDDGTLHFAAYDLRAGDYLDLVAAWDKSTLAPPDGWSKNDEPWIRHDSSRDLASIRADEDQQETEWRSKQRTSAIIAIAFWTIVVVLAAIFAVLGILAAIRAFRASQYHGGIEYWREPPDMSPASAAKMAEVIALEPGKLQSRQLTSTLLSLASKGALAIYPGSASLYSGIDMSRADDRQLAAIIGADSSRQNATLGTMTLVLLPAAREPASRQALRLSASEENCLKLIEQLSQRVGSPVFDLRQVKVACKGWRTGYRWIESFSTACSNEFAMLGATRSSGGLASVMGGLLLTLGIVGAIVAAVVGNLVLNWLICAPIFALGMFILIYTVRDVLTDVGQRYAGEVRGLYRYLEDFSDFHDRGAADLALWDRYLVYAAAFGISDKAMTELAKAYPQVADPRWLDDNASGSLLYWNYRTYAWHHAYGSSSYGATGGSFGFDASTLSSNFGDLGGQLQSGFADITSTIQSAAPSGSGGSFSGGGFGGSSGGSGGGSFGGR
;
A
#
# COMPACT_ATOMS: atom_id res chain seq x y z
N MET A 1 -26.44 12.01 -19.04
CA MET A 1 -25.65 10.74 -19.09
C MET A 1 -24.14 10.98 -18.99
N LYS A 2 -23.39 11.39 -20.03
CA LYS A 2 -21.90 11.41 -20.06
C LYS A 2 -21.20 11.88 -18.75
N SER A 3 -21.64 13.01 -18.16
CA SER A 3 -21.14 13.52 -16.87
C SER A 3 -21.20 12.49 -15.73
N MET A 4 -22.35 11.85 -15.54
CA MET A 4 -22.59 10.85 -14.48
C MET A 4 -21.73 9.60 -14.69
N THR A 5 -21.55 9.17 -15.94
CA THR A 5 -20.65 8.05 -16.29
C THR A 5 -19.18 8.37 -15.97
N ARG A 6 -18.72 9.62 -16.17
CA ARG A 6 -17.37 10.05 -15.79
C ARG A 6 -17.20 10.08 -14.27
N LEU A 7 -18.18 10.62 -13.55
CA LEU A 7 -18.17 10.70 -12.09
C LEU A 7 -18.11 9.30 -11.44
N ILE A 8 -18.96 8.37 -11.88
CA ILE A 8 -18.98 6.98 -11.37
C ILE A 8 -17.64 6.29 -11.65
N LYS A 9 -17.10 6.40 -12.87
CA LYS A 9 -15.78 5.82 -13.20
C LYS A 9 -14.66 6.41 -12.32
N ALA A 10 -14.62 7.73 -12.14
CA ALA A 10 -13.61 8.38 -11.31
C ALA A 10 -13.70 7.93 -9.83
N LEU A 11 -14.92 7.79 -9.29
CA LEU A 11 -15.14 7.33 -7.92
C LEU A 11 -14.71 5.87 -7.72
N VAL A 12 -15.13 4.95 -8.59
CA VAL A 12 -14.76 3.53 -8.50
C VAL A 12 -13.24 3.34 -8.61
N ILE A 13 -12.60 4.04 -9.54
CA ILE A 13 -11.14 3.95 -9.76
C ILE A 13 -10.36 4.56 -8.57
N ALA A 14 -10.84 5.67 -7.99
CA ALA A 14 -10.25 6.26 -6.79
C ALA A 14 -10.35 5.34 -5.56
N LEU A 15 -11.53 4.75 -5.32
CA LEU A 15 -11.76 3.84 -4.20
C LEU A 15 -10.92 2.57 -4.33
N ALA A 16 -10.87 1.96 -5.52
CA ALA A 16 -10.07 0.76 -5.77
C ALA A 16 -8.57 0.96 -5.48
N MET A 17 -7.98 2.08 -5.94
CA MET A 17 -6.59 2.41 -5.62
C MET A 17 -6.40 2.75 -4.13
N THR A 18 -7.34 3.44 -3.50
CA THR A 18 -7.26 3.75 -2.07
C THR A 18 -7.23 2.46 -1.24
N ILE A 19 -8.12 1.51 -1.52
CA ILE A 19 -8.16 0.20 -0.85
C ILE A 19 -6.86 -0.58 -1.09
N GLY A 20 -6.31 -0.56 -2.32
CA GLY A 20 -5.02 -1.18 -2.62
C GLY A 20 -3.86 -0.57 -1.83
N THR A 21 -3.72 0.76 -1.84
CA THR A 21 -2.63 1.48 -1.14
C THR A 21 -2.73 1.34 0.38
N PHE A 22 -3.91 1.57 0.97
CA PHE A 22 -4.09 1.47 2.42
C PHE A 22 -4.12 0.02 2.91
N GLY A 23 -4.58 -0.92 2.08
CA GLY A 23 -4.47 -2.36 2.34
C GLY A 23 -3.00 -2.80 2.39
N ALA A 24 -2.19 -2.43 1.41
CA ALA A 24 -0.76 -2.72 1.39
C ALA A 24 -0.01 -2.06 2.56
N LEU A 25 -0.31 -0.80 2.88
CA LEU A 25 0.29 -0.09 4.01
C LEU A 25 -0.12 -0.69 5.36
N THR A 26 -1.38 -1.12 5.53
CA THR A 26 -1.82 -1.82 6.74
C THR A 26 -1.17 -3.20 6.85
N ALA A 27 -1.09 -3.95 5.74
CA ALA A 27 -0.43 -5.26 5.71
C ALA A 27 1.06 -5.14 6.08
N PHE A 28 1.77 -4.14 5.56
CA PHE A 28 3.15 -3.84 5.95
C PHE A 28 3.26 -3.64 7.47
N ILE A 29 2.50 -2.70 8.05
CA ILE A 29 2.56 -2.40 9.50
C ILE A 29 2.18 -3.62 10.39
N VAL A 30 1.35 -4.55 9.88
CA VAL A 30 0.89 -5.73 10.63
C VAL A 30 1.80 -6.96 10.46
N PHE A 31 2.58 -7.06 9.37
CA PHE A 31 3.42 -8.23 9.07
C PHE A 31 4.93 -7.96 9.11
N ASP A 32 5.38 -6.70 9.25
CA ASP A 32 6.80 -6.30 9.36
C ASP A 32 7.32 -6.36 10.83
N GLY A 33 6.52 -6.88 11.76
CA GLY A 33 6.91 -7.09 13.15
C GLY A 33 7.19 -8.56 13.46
N ASP A 34 8.45 -8.90 13.71
CA ASP A 34 8.84 -10.23 14.21
C ASP A 34 8.15 -10.51 15.55
N ALA A 35 7.47 -11.65 15.63
CA ALA A 35 6.68 -12.04 16.79
C ALA A 35 7.55 -12.82 17.79
N PRO A 36 7.56 -12.43 19.08
CA PRO A 36 8.60 -12.79 20.06
C PRO A 36 8.69 -14.28 20.33
N ASP A 37 9.92 -14.79 20.45
CA ASP A 37 10.22 -16.21 20.67
C ASP A 37 9.72 -16.76 22.01
N LEU A 38 9.66 -15.89 23.02
CA LEU A 38 9.15 -16.14 24.36
C LEU A 38 8.06 -15.12 24.69
N SER A 39 6.94 -15.57 25.28
CA SER A 39 5.87 -14.67 25.75
C SER A 39 5.07 -15.30 26.89
N TYR A 40 4.60 -14.47 27.83
CA TYR A 40 3.61 -14.91 28.83
C TYR A 40 2.21 -14.90 28.22
N THR A 41 1.55 -16.07 28.26
CA THR A 41 0.10 -16.21 28.00
C THR A 41 -0.69 -15.58 29.15
N SER A 42 -0.30 -15.89 30.39
CA SER A 42 -0.79 -15.23 31.60
C SER A 42 0.24 -15.32 32.72
N LEU A 43 0.22 -14.33 33.62
CA LEU A 43 1.09 -14.26 34.80
C LEU A 43 0.28 -13.72 35.98
N ASP A 44 -0.06 -14.59 36.93
CA ASP A 44 -0.95 -14.25 38.04
C ASP A 44 -0.22 -14.34 39.39
N TYR A 45 -0.09 -13.23 40.10
CA TYR A 45 0.57 -13.12 41.40
C TYR A 45 -0.42 -13.25 42.56
N ASN A 46 -0.06 -14.04 43.57
CA ASN A 46 -0.73 -14.08 44.86
C ASN A 46 0.30 -13.77 45.94
N VAL A 47 0.22 -12.57 46.53
CA VAL A 47 1.20 -12.03 47.48
C VAL A 47 0.57 -11.92 48.86
N THR A 48 1.25 -12.42 49.89
CA THR A 48 0.89 -12.21 51.29
C THR A 48 1.98 -11.43 51.99
N ILE A 49 1.64 -10.26 52.50
CA ILE A 49 2.52 -9.41 53.31
C ILE A 49 2.59 -10.04 54.71
N GLN A 50 3.80 -10.38 55.15
CA GLN A 50 4.04 -10.97 56.46
C GLN A 50 4.16 -9.89 57.55
N ARG A 51 4.16 -10.31 58.82
CA ARG A 51 4.22 -9.37 59.96
C ARG A 51 5.59 -8.72 60.13
N ASP A 52 6.65 -9.35 59.63
CA ASP A 52 8.00 -8.80 59.55
C ASP A 52 8.20 -7.85 58.35
N GLY A 53 7.19 -7.66 57.49
CA GLY A 53 7.29 -6.85 56.28
C GLY A 53 7.93 -7.58 55.08
N SER A 54 8.22 -8.87 55.17
CA SER A 54 8.56 -9.69 54.00
C SER A 54 7.33 -9.97 53.12
N LEU A 55 7.54 -10.23 51.83
CA LEU A 55 6.47 -10.57 50.90
C LEU A 55 6.55 -12.05 50.52
N ARG A 56 5.59 -12.87 50.94
CA ARG A 56 5.46 -14.23 50.41
C ARG A 56 4.72 -14.18 49.07
N VAL A 57 5.47 -14.29 47.99
CA VAL A 57 4.97 -14.29 46.61
C VAL A 57 4.75 -15.73 46.15
N VAL A 58 3.59 -15.98 45.54
CA VAL A 58 3.28 -17.19 44.77
C VAL A 58 2.83 -16.76 43.37
N GLN A 59 3.62 -17.10 42.36
CA GLN A 59 3.34 -16.81 40.97
C GLN A 59 2.71 -18.03 40.30
N GLN A 60 1.72 -17.80 39.44
CA GLN A 60 1.26 -18.75 38.44
C GLN A 60 1.67 -18.23 37.06
N ILE A 61 2.53 -18.99 36.39
CA ILE A 61 3.17 -18.66 35.13
C ILE A 61 2.57 -19.57 34.05
N ASP A 62 2.08 -19.00 32.95
CA ASP A 62 1.79 -19.72 31.70
C ASP A 62 2.57 -19.06 30.56
N VAL A 63 3.50 -19.80 29.97
CA VAL A 63 4.40 -19.30 28.92
C VAL A 63 4.25 -20.05 27.61
N ARG A 64 4.45 -19.31 26.52
CA ARG A 64 4.52 -19.82 25.16
C ARG A 64 5.95 -19.72 24.63
N LEU A 65 6.44 -20.84 24.10
CA LEU A 65 7.76 -21.00 23.47
C LEU A 65 7.56 -21.18 21.97
N ARG A 66 8.17 -20.33 21.14
CA ARG A 66 8.22 -20.52 19.69
C ARG A 66 9.32 -21.51 19.31
N ASP A 67 9.17 -22.08 18.12
CA ASP A 67 10.21 -22.88 17.50
C ASP A 67 11.32 -21.97 16.98
N ARG A 68 12.55 -22.14 17.50
CA ARG A 68 13.72 -21.33 17.12
C ARG A 68 14.48 -21.93 15.92
N GLY A 69 14.06 -23.10 15.39
CA GLY A 69 14.60 -23.69 14.18
C GLY A 69 15.13 -25.12 14.31
N ASP A 70 15.80 -25.57 13.24
CA ASP A 70 16.27 -26.96 13.09
C ASP A 70 17.66 -27.24 13.67
N ASP A 71 18.44 -26.21 14.05
CA ASP A 71 19.73 -26.39 14.71
C ASP A 71 19.59 -27.07 16.08
N ALA A 72 20.61 -27.83 16.50
CA ALA A 72 20.59 -28.58 17.75
C ALA A 72 20.46 -27.66 18.98
N ASP A 73 21.14 -26.52 18.94
CA ASP A 73 21.17 -25.52 20.02
C ASP A 73 19.87 -24.66 20.07
N ALA A 74 18.87 -24.96 19.22
CA ALA A 74 17.63 -24.19 19.11
C ALA A 74 16.52 -24.66 20.08
N ALA A 75 16.61 -25.84 20.68
CA ALA A 75 15.64 -26.31 21.68
C ALA A 75 15.76 -25.51 22.99
N TRP A 76 14.64 -25.29 23.67
CA TRP A 76 14.60 -24.64 24.99
C TRP A 76 14.86 -25.68 26.09
N HIS A 77 15.72 -25.33 27.04
CA HIS A 77 16.12 -26.21 28.14
C HIS A 77 15.82 -25.60 29.51
N GLN A 78 15.76 -24.27 29.62
CA GLN A 78 15.63 -23.58 30.90
C GLN A 78 14.81 -22.29 30.80
N LEU A 79 14.06 -21.98 31.86
CA LEU A 79 13.35 -20.71 32.06
C LEU A 79 13.88 -20.05 33.33
N PHE A 80 13.95 -18.71 33.38
CA PHE A 80 14.53 -18.01 34.53
C PHE A 80 13.93 -16.62 34.77
N GLN A 81 13.88 -16.23 36.04
CA GLN A 81 13.56 -14.88 36.50
C GLN A 81 14.79 -14.26 37.18
N ARG A 82 15.14 -13.04 36.78
CA ARG A 82 16.21 -12.23 37.39
C ARG A 82 15.62 -11.23 38.35
N TYR A 83 16.34 -11.01 39.45
CA TYR A 83 15.99 -10.06 40.50
C TYR A 83 17.21 -9.26 40.92
N THR A 84 17.08 -7.95 41.02
CA THR A 84 18.09 -7.06 41.60
C THR A 84 17.88 -6.92 43.10
N LEU A 85 18.83 -7.45 43.88
CA LEU A 85 18.93 -7.23 45.32
C LEU A 85 19.70 -5.92 45.57
N LYS A 86 19.31 -5.16 46.59
CA LYS A 86 19.93 -3.89 47.03
C LYS A 86 19.81 -3.77 48.54
N GLU A 87 20.85 -3.27 49.21
CA GLU A 87 20.81 -2.94 50.66
C GLU A 87 19.64 -1.99 51.02
N SER A 88 19.27 -1.11 50.08
CA SER A 88 18.20 -0.12 50.22
C SER A 88 16.79 -0.63 49.90
N ASN A 89 16.60 -1.81 49.31
CA ASN A 89 15.26 -2.39 49.08
C ASN A 89 15.18 -3.91 49.29
N LEU A 90 15.07 -4.73 48.24
CA LEU A 90 15.03 -6.19 48.34
C LEU A 90 16.41 -6.71 48.79
N THR A 91 16.53 -7.22 50.01
CA THR A 91 17.85 -7.63 50.53
C THR A 91 18.20 -9.09 50.22
N ASN A 92 17.20 -9.98 50.19
CA ASN A 92 17.39 -11.43 50.04
C ASN A 92 16.12 -12.12 49.49
N ILE A 93 16.26 -13.36 49.00
CA ILE A 93 15.14 -14.19 48.53
C ILE A 93 15.26 -15.62 49.10
N THR A 94 14.23 -16.07 49.82
CA THR A 94 14.20 -17.33 50.57
C THR A 94 12.95 -18.17 50.24
N ASP A 95 12.80 -19.33 50.87
CA ASP A 95 11.68 -20.28 50.71
C ASP A 95 11.31 -20.66 49.27
N ILE A 96 12.29 -20.66 48.36
CA ILE A 96 12.07 -20.85 46.93
C ILE A 96 11.56 -22.27 46.66
N ALA A 97 10.46 -22.37 45.90
CA ALA A 97 9.89 -23.64 45.46
C ALA A 97 9.28 -23.50 44.06
N VAL A 98 9.76 -24.32 43.12
CA VAL A 98 9.20 -24.44 41.76
C VAL A 98 8.39 -25.74 41.65
N THR A 99 7.22 -25.67 41.02
CA THR A 99 6.35 -26.82 40.72
C THR A 99 5.80 -26.69 39.31
N ASN A 100 5.91 -27.75 38.51
CA ASN A 100 5.20 -27.82 37.23
C ASN A 100 3.69 -27.96 37.51
N ALA A 101 2.89 -27.01 37.02
CA ALA A 101 1.47 -26.91 37.33
C ALA A 101 0.59 -27.79 36.41
N ASP A 102 1.15 -28.30 35.31
CA ASP A 102 0.49 -29.28 34.43
C ASP A 102 0.56 -30.71 35.00
N THR A 103 1.69 -31.08 35.62
CA THR A 103 1.93 -32.43 36.17
C THR A 103 1.82 -32.52 37.69
N GLY A 104 1.89 -31.38 38.40
CA GLY A 104 2.01 -31.33 39.86
C GLY A 104 3.41 -31.70 40.39
N GLN A 105 4.40 -31.88 39.50
CA GLN A 105 5.76 -32.27 39.87
C GLN A 105 6.50 -31.11 40.55
N LYS A 106 6.86 -31.30 41.82
CA LYS A 106 7.77 -30.39 42.53
C LYS A 106 9.18 -30.57 41.98
N TYR A 107 9.87 -29.47 41.71
CA TYR A 107 11.25 -29.48 41.27
C TYR A 107 12.19 -29.45 42.47
N HIS A 108 13.33 -30.13 42.36
CA HIS A 108 14.34 -30.18 43.42
C HIS A 108 15.41 -29.11 43.21
N GLN A 109 15.97 -28.56 44.29
CA GLN A 109 17.09 -27.64 44.18
C GLN A 109 18.32 -28.37 43.62
N GLY A 110 19.08 -27.69 42.77
CA GLY A 110 20.36 -28.13 42.22
C GLY A 110 21.30 -26.95 42.00
N GLU A 111 22.47 -27.23 41.42
CA GLU A 111 23.42 -26.22 40.96
C GLU A 111 23.01 -25.69 39.57
N TYR A 112 23.51 -24.52 39.19
CA TYR A 112 23.35 -24.00 37.83
C TYR A 112 24.01 -24.95 36.82
N ALA A 113 23.35 -25.15 35.68
CA ALA A 113 23.85 -25.89 34.54
C ALA A 113 23.57 -25.10 33.27
N ASP A 114 24.61 -24.95 32.45
CA ASP A 114 24.55 -24.26 31.16
C ASP A 114 24.16 -25.26 30.06
N PRO A 115 22.98 -25.11 29.42
CA PRO A 115 22.53 -26.06 28.40
C PRO A 115 23.42 -26.06 27.15
N GLY A 116 24.12 -24.95 26.85
CA GLY A 116 25.00 -24.84 25.67
C GLY A 116 26.23 -25.77 25.67
N PHE A 117 26.45 -26.51 26.76
CA PHE A 117 27.52 -27.50 26.90
C PHE A 117 27.01 -28.91 27.24
N ILE A 118 25.70 -29.15 27.22
CA ILE A 118 25.06 -30.40 27.68
C ILE A 118 24.13 -30.92 26.58
N SER A 119 24.26 -32.19 26.18
CA SER A 119 23.37 -32.78 25.18
C SER A 119 21.97 -33.08 25.75
N ASP A 120 20.91 -32.91 24.96
CA ASP A 120 19.50 -33.16 25.32
C ASP A 120 19.28 -34.41 26.18
N ALA A 121 19.85 -35.55 25.77
CA ALA A 121 19.70 -36.83 26.48
C ALA A 121 20.34 -36.85 27.88
N THR A 122 21.34 -36.01 28.12
CA THR A 122 21.98 -35.78 29.43
C THR A 122 21.21 -34.72 30.22
N TRP A 123 20.70 -33.69 29.54
CA TRP A 123 19.86 -32.67 30.15
C TRP A 123 18.59 -33.27 30.74
N ASP A 124 17.84 -34.04 29.94
CA ASP A 124 16.58 -34.68 30.33
C ASP A 124 16.74 -35.71 31.45
N SER A 125 17.90 -36.37 31.56
CA SER A 125 18.16 -37.38 32.60
C SER A 125 18.67 -36.78 33.92
N ASP A 126 19.61 -35.83 33.83
CA ASP A 126 20.41 -35.44 34.99
C ASP A 126 20.03 -34.04 35.51
N TYR A 127 19.54 -33.15 34.63
CA TYR A 127 19.36 -31.72 34.92
C TYR A 127 17.92 -31.23 34.90
N ALA A 128 17.04 -31.78 34.06
CA ALA A 128 15.64 -31.39 33.96
C ALA A 128 14.86 -31.64 35.26
N ASN A 129 13.80 -30.85 35.48
CA ASN A 129 12.96 -30.87 36.68
C ASN A 129 13.70 -30.46 37.98
N ARG A 130 14.72 -29.62 37.84
CA ARG A 130 15.42 -28.94 38.93
C ARG A 130 15.20 -27.43 38.88
N TRP A 131 15.45 -26.76 40.00
CA TRP A 131 15.59 -25.31 40.08
C TRP A 131 16.88 -24.93 40.80
N TYR A 132 17.36 -23.70 40.61
CA TYR A 132 18.52 -23.15 41.33
C TYR A 132 18.29 -21.67 41.65
N ILE A 133 19.12 -21.12 42.53
CA ILE A 133 19.36 -19.69 42.65
C ILE A 133 20.88 -19.43 42.54
N GLY A 134 21.27 -18.36 41.86
CA GLY A 134 22.68 -17.98 41.71
C GLY A 134 22.87 -16.48 41.48
N GLU A 135 24.05 -15.95 41.77
CA GLU A 135 24.42 -14.55 41.54
C GLU A 135 24.98 -14.35 40.13
N VAL A 136 24.37 -13.45 39.36
CA VAL A 136 24.75 -13.15 37.97
C VAL A 136 25.88 -12.12 37.98
N ARG A 137 27.10 -12.56 37.69
CA ARG A 137 28.25 -11.67 37.40
C ARG A 137 28.10 -11.13 35.98
N ASN A 138 28.37 -9.84 35.80
CA ASN A 138 28.38 -9.14 34.50
C ASN A 138 27.08 -9.35 33.66
N PRO A 139 25.88 -9.08 34.20
CA PRO A 139 24.62 -9.29 33.48
C PRO A 139 24.61 -8.53 32.14
N GLY A 140 24.23 -9.23 31.06
CA GLY A 140 24.23 -8.72 29.68
C GLY A 140 25.61 -8.56 29.04
N GLY A 141 26.69 -8.95 29.72
CA GLY A 141 28.07 -8.87 29.22
C GLY A 141 28.56 -10.14 28.52
N SER A 142 29.59 -10.02 27.69
CA SER A 142 30.26 -11.16 27.01
C SER A 142 31.10 -12.06 27.94
N ARG A 143 30.91 -11.91 29.26
CA ARG A 143 31.45 -12.72 30.36
C ARG A 143 30.42 -12.83 31.49
N GLU A 144 29.15 -12.94 31.13
CA GLU A 144 28.11 -13.27 32.09
C GLU A 144 28.38 -14.66 32.67
N SER A 145 28.23 -14.82 33.99
CA SER A 145 28.36 -16.12 34.65
C SER A 145 27.52 -16.17 35.93
N ILE A 146 26.91 -17.31 36.19
CA ILE A 146 26.07 -17.54 37.37
C ILE A 146 26.90 -18.28 38.42
N GLU A 147 27.17 -17.62 39.54
CA GLU A 147 27.85 -18.21 40.69
C GLU A 147 26.82 -18.76 41.70
N PRO A 148 27.15 -19.78 42.51
CA PRO A 148 26.24 -20.26 43.57
C PRO A 148 25.87 -19.16 44.55
N TYR A 149 24.61 -19.16 45.02
CA TYR A 149 24.08 -18.21 46.00
C TYR A 149 23.43 -18.97 47.17
N ASP A 150 23.90 -18.72 48.38
CA ASP A 150 23.35 -19.24 49.64
C ASP A 150 22.56 -18.11 50.34
N PRO A 151 21.21 -18.13 50.34
CA PRO A 151 20.40 -17.10 50.98
C PRO A 151 20.65 -16.92 52.49
N ALA A 152 21.33 -17.86 53.16
CA ALA A 152 21.73 -17.73 54.56
C ALA A 152 23.11 -17.05 54.76
N ARG A 153 23.76 -16.57 53.68
CA ARG A 153 25.09 -15.94 53.71
C ARG A 153 25.27 -14.77 52.73
N ASP A 154 24.68 -14.88 51.54
CA ASP A 154 25.01 -14.01 50.40
C ASP A 154 23.96 -12.90 50.16
N GLY A 155 22.90 -12.86 50.97
CA GLY A 155 21.94 -11.76 51.02
C GLY A 155 22.52 -10.51 51.70
N TYR A 156 21.85 -9.37 51.50
CA TYR A 156 22.24 -8.12 52.14
C TYR A 156 21.71 -8.02 53.58
N HIS A 157 22.52 -7.40 54.45
CA HIS A 157 22.11 -6.99 55.79
C HIS A 157 21.27 -5.69 55.72
N ILE A 158 20.43 -5.45 56.72
CA ILE A 158 19.70 -4.19 56.86
C ILE A 158 20.55 -3.23 57.72
N PRO A 159 20.93 -2.03 57.22
CA PRO A 159 21.83 -1.14 57.96
C PRO A 159 21.25 -0.60 59.28
N ASP A 160 22.08 -0.56 60.33
CA ASP A 160 21.75 -0.06 61.69
C ASP A 160 21.17 1.37 61.71
N ASP A 161 21.52 2.23 60.76
CA ASP A 161 21.03 3.61 60.68
C ASP A 161 19.82 3.80 59.76
N GLY A 162 19.37 2.74 59.08
CA GLY A 162 18.20 2.70 58.21
C GLY A 162 18.29 3.53 56.92
N LEU A 163 19.35 4.33 56.71
CA LEU A 163 19.36 5.42 55.73
C LEU A 163 20.63 5.49 54.86
N TRP A 164 21.77 4.96 55.32
CA TRP A 164 23.04 4.98 54.56
C TRP A 164 23.48 3.59 54.11
N ALA A 165 22.54 2.85 53.53
CA ALA A 165 22.84 1.75 52.63
C ALA A 165 23.86 2.19 51.55
N GLY A 166 24.86 1.37 51.29
CA GLY A 166 25.74 1.57 50.16
C GLY A 166 24.99 1.43 48.84
N GLY A 167 25.53 1.98 47.76
CA GLY A 167 25.03 1.75 46.40
C GLY A 167 25.27 0.31 45.89
N ALA A 168 25.44 -0.66 46.80
CA ALA A 168 25.66 -2.05 46.48
C ALA A 168 24.37 -2.68 45.96
N SER A 169 24.49 -3.39 44.84
CA SER A 169 23.43 -4.20 44.29
C SER A 169 24.03 -5.41 43.58
N LYS A 170 23.27 -6.50 43.55
CA LYS A 170 23.60 -7.72 42.81
C LYS A 170 22.37 -8.23 42.09
N THR A 171 22.54 -8.81 40.90
CA THR A 171 21.47 -9.55 40.25
C THR A 171 21.56 -11.00 40.68
N VAL A 172 20.48 -11.57 41.22
CA VAL A 172 20.32 -13.01 41.38
C VAL A 172 19.34 -13.54 40.35
N GLU A 173 19.52 -14.80 39.95
CA GLU A 173 18.67 -15.49 38.99
C GLU A 173 18.08 -16.74 39.63
N ILE A 174 16.75 -16.87 39.55
CA ILE A 174 16.01 -18.08 39.93
C ILE A 174 15.59 -18.76 38.62
N GLY A 175 16.27 -19.84 38.29
CA GLY A 175 16.01 -20.62 37.07
C GLY A 175 15.48 -22.01 37.35
N TRP A 176 14.72 -22.55 36.40
CA TRP A 176 14.21 -23.91 36.43
C TRP A 176 14.37 -24.62 35.08
N ASN A 177 14.86 -25.87 35.18
CA ASN A 177 15.22 -26.70 34.03
C ASN A 177 13.98 -27.46 33.55
N ILE A 178 13.56 -27.20 32.33
CA ILE A 178 12.50 -27.95 31.65
C ILE A 178 13.12 -29.12 30.85
N PRO A 179 12.37 -30.18 30.53
CA PRO A 179 12.80 -31.13 29.50
C PRO A 179 12.99 -30.42 28.16
N THR A 180 13.88 -30.96 27.32
CA THR A 180 14.23 -30.45 25.99
C THR A 180 12.98 -30.17 25.15
N THR A 181 12.67 -28.89 24.91
CA THR A 181 11.41 -28.44 24.31
C THR A 181 11.67 -27.58 23.08
N LYS A 182 11.37 -28.05 21.87
CA LYS A 182 11.51 -27.22 20.65
C LYS A 182 10.53 -26.05 20.60
N HIS A 183 9.27 -26.28 20.97
CA HIS A 183 8.23 -25.27 21.06
C HIS A 183 7.10 -25.74 22.00
N ALA A 184 6.33 -24.80 22.53
CA ALA A 184 5.15 -25.08 23.36
C ALA A 184 4.11 -23.96 23.25
N SER A 185 2.83 -24.31 23.04
CA SER A 185 1.75 -23.31 23.03
C SER A 185 1.36 -22.81 24.43
N SER A 186 1.69 -23.58 25.47
CA SER A 186 1.52 -23.29 26.89
C SER A 186 2.42 -24.26 27.67
N MET A 187 3.07 -23.78 28.72
CA MET A 187 3.71 -24.57 29.78
C MET A 187 3.50 -23.83 31.10
N ARG A 188 3.00 -24.53 32.13
CA ARG A 188 2.53 -23.86 33.35
C ARG A 188 3.36 -24.22 34.58
N PHE A 189 3.71 -23.21 35.36
CA PHE A 189 4.55 -23.33 36.56
C PHE A 189 3.98 -22.53 37.73
N THR A 190 4.02 -23.11 38.92
CA THR A 190 3.89 -22.37 40.18
C THR A 190 5.30 -22.10 40.71
N VAL A 191 5.64 -20.83 40.91
CA VAL A 191 6.91 -20.41 41.53
C VAL A 191 6.60 -19.64 42.81
N ALA A 192 7.03 -20.15 43.96
CA ALA A 192 6.84 -19.52 45.26
C ALA A 192 8.19 -19.08 45.85
N MET A 193 8.22 -17.93 46.53
CA MET A 193 9.41 -17.37 47.19
C MET A 193 9.01 -16.37 48.27
N THR A 194 9.84 -16.19 49.29
CA THR A 194 9.74 -15.09 50.25
C THR A 194 10.75 -14.01 49.85
N LEU A 195 10.28 -12.76 49.67
CA LEU A 195 11.11 -11.60 49.39
C LEU A 195 11.38 -10.85 50.70
N GLU A 196 12.63 -10.78 51.12
CA GLU A 196 13.03 -10.25 52.43
C GLU A 196 13.52 -8.80 52.35
N GLY A 197 13.37 -8.07 53.46
CA GLY A 197 13.77 -6.66 53.57
C GLY A 197 13.00 -5.68 52.66
N VAL A 198 11.97 -6.12 51.92
CA VAL A 198 11.26 -5.30 50.92
C VAL A 198 10.57 -4.08 51.52
N SER A 199 10.06 -4.16 52.74
CA SER A 199 9.29 -3.09 53.37
C SER A 199 10.14 -2.16 54.25
N THR A 200 9.67 -0.92 54.40
CA THR A 200 10.24 0.09 55.30
C THR A 200 9.13 0.61 56.25
N GLU A 201 9.45 0.75 57.53
CA GLU A 201 8.59 1.42 58.51
C GLU A 201 8.83 2.93 58.50
N TYR A 202 7.75 3.71 58.33
CA TYR A 202 7.74 5.17 58.33
C TYR A 202 7.16 5.71 59.65
N GLN A 203 6.98 7.03 59.80
CA GLN A 203 6.44 7.61 61.06
C GLN A 203 5.08 7.02 61.47
N ASP A 204 4.17 6.81 60.52
CA ASP A 204 2.76 6.43 60.74
C ASP A 204 2.33 5.13 60.01
N VAL A 205 3.00 4.77 58.91
CA VAL A 205 2.71 3.59 58.09
C VAL A 205 3.92 2.69 57.90
N ALA A 206 3.70 1.47 57.41
CA ALA A 206 4.71 0.67 56.73
C ALA A 206 4.41 0.68 55.23
N ALA A 207 5.43 0.63 54.36
CA ALA A 207 5.22 0.58 52.92
C ALA A 207 6.32 -0.18 52.17
N PHE A 208 6.01 -0.61 50.96
CA PHE A 208 6.97 -1.08 49.96
C PHE A 208 6.65 -0.54 48.56
N GLN A 209 7.65 -0.60 47.68
CA GLN A 209 7.53 -0.49 46.23
C GLN A 209 8.09 -1.79 45.62
N TRP A 210 7.33 -2.48 44.77
CA TRP A 210 7.67 -3.81 44.24
C TRP A 210 7.46 -3.86 42.73
N GLU A 211 8.53 -4.14 41.99
CA GLU A 211 8.62 -4.14 40.54
C GLU A 211 8.69 -5.60 40.01
N PRO A 212 7.53 -6.30 39.86
CA PRO A 212 7.47 -7.63 39.27
C PRO A 212 7.93 -7.70 37.81
N ILE A 213 7.82 -6.59 37.07
CA ILE A 213 8.25 -6.48 35.67
C ILE A 213 9.00 -5.15 35.50
N ALA A 214 10.29 -5.21 35.20
CA ALA A 214 11.17 -4.05 35.05
C ALA A 214 11.39 -3.67 33.56
N PRO A 215 11.84 -2.44 33.25
CA PRO A 215 12.05 -1.98 31.87
C PRO A 215 13.12 -2.72 31.06
N ASP A 216 13.92 -3.60 31.67
CA ASP A 216 14.85 -4.51 30.96
C ASP A 216 14.17 -5.80 30.49
N ASN A 217 12.97 -6.13 30.99
CA ASN A 217 12.23 -7.32 30.61
C ASN A 217 11.84 -7.32 29.12
N GLN A 218 12.42 -8.25 28.36
CA GLN A 218 12.14 -8.42 26.94
C GLN A 218 10.99 -9.42 26.64
N THR A 219 10.46 -10.12 27.65
CA THR A 219 9.35 -11.06 27.46
C THR A 219 7.99 -10.34 27.61
N PRO A 220 7.21 -10.13 26.53
CA PRO A 220 5.89 -9.50 26.63
C PRO A 220 4.85 -10.43 27.27
N ALA A 221 3.81 -9.82 27.85
CA ALA A 221 2.73 -10.50 28.55
C ALA A 221 1.36 -9.99 28.09
N GLY A 222 0.51 -10.91 27.59
CA GLY A 222 -0.84 -10.56 27.14
C GLY A 222 -1.75 -10.07 28.28
N ARG A 223 -1.62 -10.71 29.46
CA ARG A 223 -2.31 -10.33 30.70
C ARG A 223 -1.47 -10.70 31.91
N VAL A 224 -1.35 -9.76 32.84
CA VAL A 224 -0.74 -9.96 34.17
C VAL A 224 -1.80 -9.60 35.22
N THR A 225 -1.91 -10.36 36.31
CA THR A 225 -2.75 -9.98 37.46
C THR A 225 -2.03 -10.14 38.78
N GLY A 226 -2.56 -9.50 39.82
CA GLY A 226 -2.09 -9.69 41.17
C GLY A 226 -3.20 -9.57 42.21
N THR A 227 -3.09 -10.36 43.27
CA THR A 227 -3.84 -10.22 44.51
C THR A 227 -2.85 -10.06 45.65
N VAL A 228 -2.95 -8.99 46.43
CA VAL A 228 -2.03 -8.69 47.54
C VAL A 228 -2.81 -8.59 48.85
N ARG A 229 -2.44 -9.43 49.81
CA ARG A 229 -3.11 -9.58 51.10
C ARG A 229 -2.27 -8.98 52.22
N PHE A 230 -2.88 -8.10 53.01
CA PHE A 230 -2.27 -7.49 54.18
C PHE A 230 -2.37 -8.38 55.43
N PRO A 231 -1.59 -8.11 56.50
CA PRO A 231 -1.76 -8.78 57.78
C PRO A 231 -3.12 -8.52 58.43
N SER A 232 -3.55 -9.43 59.31
CA SER A 232 -4.79 -9.29 60.08
C SER A 232 -4.82 -7.99 60.90
N GLY A 233 -5.81 -7.13 60.64
CA GLY A 233 -5.95 -5.81 61.27
C GLY A 233 -6.00 -4.66 60.26
N ILE A 234 -5.65 -4.93 59.00
CA ILE A 234 -5.84 -3.99 57.88
C ILE A 234 -7.26 -4.08 57.32
N SER A 235 -7.65 -3.01 56.63
CA SER A 235 -8.94 -2.77 55.98
C SER A 235 -8.72 -1.85 54.77
N ALA A 236 -9.76 -1.62 53.97
CA ALA A 236 -9.72 -0.61 52.91
C ALA A 236 -9.42 0.82 53.43
N SER A 237 -9.66 1.10 54.72
CA SER A 237 -9.53 2.45 55.32
C SER A 237 -8.13 2.81 55.83
N ASN A 238 -7.31 1.80 56.19
CA ASN A 238 -5.95 1.95 56.72
C ASN A 238 -4.91 1.24 55.84
N SER A 239 -5.18 1.21 54.54
CA SER A 239 -4.28 0.77 53.46
C SER A 239 -4.36 1.73 52.27
N TRP A 240 -3.26 1.83 51.52
CA TRP A 240 -3.12 2.66 50.32
C TRP A 240 -2.25 1.92 49.30
N ALA A 241 -2.50 2.17 48.02
CA ALA A 241 -1.75 1.53 46.95
C ALA A 241 -1.82 2.34 45.66
N TRP A 242 -0.75 2.28 44.88
CA TRP A 242 -0.58 2.93 43.58
C TRP A 242 0.04 1.91 42.63
N LEU A 243 -0.51 1.78 41.43
CA LEU A 243 -0.02 0.85 40.40
C LEU A 243 0.62 1.65 39.27
N HIS A 244 1.92 1.48 39.09
CA HIS A 244 2.64 2.12 37.99
C HIS A 244 2.66 1.24 36.75
N ASN A 245 2.12 1.76 35.66
CA ASN A 245 2.04 1.10 34.36
C ASN A 245 1.72 2.15 33.29
N THR A 246 2.32 2.04 32.10
CA THR A 246 1.96 2.86 30.93
C THR A 246 0.73 2.32 30.17
N ASN A 247 0.35 1.07 30.41
CA ASN A 247 -0.55 0.29 29.59
C ASN A 247 -1.93 0.12 30.26
N SER A 248 -2.89 -0.47 29.53
CA SER A 248 -4.25 -0.65 30.03
C SER A 248 -4.24 -1.54 31.28
N SER A 249 -4.92 -1.09 32.34
CA SER A 249 -4.86 -1.70 33.66
C SER A 249 -6.12 -1.42 34.48
N GLU A 250 -6.41 -2.33 35.40
CA GLU A 250 -7.57 -2.33 36.29
C GLU A 250 -7.10 -2.54 37.73
N THR A 251 -7.76 -1.91 38.70
CA THR A 251 -7.42 -2.01 40.11
C THR A 251 -8.68 -1.96 40.97
N SER A 252 -8.76 -2.82 42.00
CA SER A 252 -9.82 -2.79 43.01
C SER A 252 -9.28 -3.15 44.40
N ARG A 253 -10.12 -2.98 45.43
CA ARG A 253 -9.78 -3.30 46.81
C ARG A 253 -11.02 -3.85 47.53
N ASP A 254 -10.82 -4.92 48.29
CA ASP A 254 -11.87 -5.51 49.15
C ASP A 254 -11.96 -4.78 50.49
N ASP A 255 -13.05 -4.99 51.24
CA ASP A 255 -13.27 -4.35 52.56
C ASP A 255 -12.14 -4.65 53.57
N ASP A 256 -11.53 -5.84 53.50
CA ASP A 256 -10.38 -6.27 54.31
C ASP A 256 -9.04 -5.63 53.87
N GLY A 257 -9.07 -4.78 52.85
CA GLY A 257 -7.91 -4.11 52.30
C GLY A 257 -7.18 -4.89 51.21
N THR A 258 -7.53 -6.16 50.93
CA THR A 258 -6.92 -6.95 49.85
C THR A 258 -6.94 -6.16 48.55
N LEU A 259 -5.77 -5.99 47.94
CA LEU A 259 -5.61 -5.29 46.67
C LEU A 259 -5.74 -6.29 45.52
N HIS A 260 -6.40 -5.88 44.44
CA HIS A 260 -6.40 -6.59 43.18
C HIS A 260 -5.94 -5.67 42.05
N PHE A 261 -5.11 -6.18 41.15
CA PHE A 261 -4.74 -5.49 39.91
C PHE A 261 -4.74 -6.41 38.69
N ALA A 262 -4.94 -5.82 37.51
CA ALA A 262 -4.68 -6.44 36.22
C ALA A 262 -3.99 -5.45 35.28
N ALA A 263 -3.13 -5.95 34.39
CA ALA A 263 -2.44 -5.22 33.34
C ALA A 263 -2.51 -6.00 32.02
N TYR A 264 -2.62 -5.29 30.91
CA TYR A 264 -2.93 -5.86 29.59
C TYR A 264 -2.01 -5.33 28.49
N ASP A 265 -1.66 -6.17 27.52
CA ASP A 265 -0.77 -5.85 26.38
C ASP A 265 0.57 -5.22 26.82
N LEU A 266 1.25 -5.85 27.78
CA LEU A 266 2.61 -5.45 28.20
C LEU A 266 3.63 -5.96 27.18
N ARG A 267 4.47 -5.07 26.67
CA ARG A 267 5.43 -5.30 25.58
C ARG A 267 6.85 -5.40 26.12
N ALA A 268 7.80 -5.78 25.26
CA ALA A 268 9.21 -5.74 25.61
C ALA A 268 9.63 -4.31 25.98
N GLY A 269 10.18 -4.11 27.18
CA GLY A 269 10.55 -2.81 27.73
C GLY A 269 9.43 -2.05 28.46
N ASP A 270 8.20 -2.55 28.50
CA ASP A 270 7.17 -2.04 29.42
C ASP A 270 7.42 -2.57 30.85
N TYR A 271 6.92 -1.85 31.86
CA TYR A 271 7.12 -2.18 33.27
C TYR A 271 5.81 -2.21 34.06
N LEU A 272 5.87 -2.84 35.24
CA LEU A 272 4.78 -2.92 36.21
C LEU A 272 5.38 -2.83 37.61
N ASP A 273 4.99 -1.80 38.37
CA ASP A 273 5.41 -1.59 39.76
C ASP A 273 4.18 -1.33 40.64
N LEU A 274 4.22 -1.81 41.89
CA LEU A 274 3.18 -1.63 42.90
C LEU A 274 3.77 -1.01 44.16
N VAL A 275 3.38 0.23 44.44
CA VAL A 275 3.57 0.85 45.76
C VAL A 275 2.37 0.46 46.63
N ALA A 276 2.61 -0.01 47.85
CA ALA A 276 1.57 -0.29 48.84
C ALA A 276 1.99 0.14 50.25
N ALA A 277 1.08 0.78 50.98
CA ALA A 277 1.30 1.29 52.34
C ALA A 277 0.14 0.90 53.27
N TRP A 278 0.40 0.64 54.55
CA TRP A 278 -0.60 0.21 55.52
C TRP A 278 -0.26 0.59 56.97
N ASP A 279 -1.23 0.44 57.86
CA ASP A 279 -1.08 0.67 59.30
C ASP A 279 0.00 -0.23 59.94
N LYS A 280 1.09 0.40 60.39
CA LYS A 280 2.25 -0.29 60.94
C LYS A 280 2.00 -0.97 62.30
N SER A 281 0.88 -0.72 62.97
CA SER A 281 0.52 -1.43 64.22
C SER A 281 0.33 -2.94 64.02
N THR A 282 0.24 -3.40 62.77
CA THR A 282 0.21 -4.83 62.42
C THR A 282 1.58 -5.50 62.39
N LEU A 283 2.68 -4.73 62.27
CA LEU A 283 4.03 -5.27 62.22
C LEU A 283 4.43 -5.98 63.53
N ALA A 284 5.30 -6.97 63.40
CA ALA A 284 5.94 -7.66 64.52
C ALA A 284 7.30 -8.24 64.06
N PRO A 285 8.33 -8.26 64.93
CA PRO A 285 9.60 -8.91 64.60
C PRO A 285 9.43 -10.42 64.38
N PRO A 286 10.33 -11.07 63.62
CA PRO A 286 10.33 -12.52 63.42
C PRO A 286 10.37 -13.33 64.73
N ASP A 287 9.78 -14.53 64.70
CA ASP A 287 9.75 -15.43 65.86
C ASP A 287 11.17 -15.79 66.33
N GLY A 288 11.51 -15.37 67.56
CA GLY A 288 12.81 -15.58 68.19
C GLY A 288 13.77 -14.39 68.15
N TRP A 289 13.45 -13.32 67.41
CA TRP A 289 14.27 -12.11 67.34
C TRP A 289 14.40 -11.37 68.68
N SER A 290 15.59 -10.84 68.93
CA SER A 290 15.99 -10.11 70.13
C SER A 290 16.58 -8.75 69.77
N LYS A 291 16.52 -7.78 70.71
CA LYS A 291 17.08 -6.43 70.55
C LYS A 291 18.62 -6.35 70.42
N ASN A 292 19.30 -7.49 70.44
CA ASN A 292 20.74 -7.60 70.21
C ASN A 292 21.07 -8.23 68.85
N ASP A 293 20.05 -8.63 68.08
CA ASP A 293 20.17 -9.18 66.75
C ASP A 293 20.06 -8.03 65.72
N GLU A 294 20.43 -8.31 64.46
CA GLU A 294 20.38 -7.36 63.34
C GLU A 294 18.97 -6.75 63.16
N PRO A 295 18.84 -5.54 62.58
CA PRO A 295 17.54 -4.96 62.24
C PRO A 295 16.73 -5.87 61.30
N TRP A 296 15.48 -6.18 61.67
CA TRP A 296 14.58 -7.03 60.87
C TRP A 296 13.76 -6.25 59.84
N ILE A 297 13.68 -4.92 59.96
CA ILE A 297 13.02 -4.00 59.02
C ILE A 297 13.81 -2.68 58.98
N ARG A 298 13.76 -1.96 57.84
CA ARG A 298 14.27 -0.58 57.78
C ARG A 298 13.30 0.38 58.47
N HIS A 299 13.84 1.43 59.10
CA HIS A 299 13.06 2.51 59.69
C HIS A 299 13.45 3.86 59.07
N ASP A 300 12.52 4.54 58.39
CA ASP A 300 12.69 5.92 57.92
C ASP A 300 11.75 6.86 58.70
N SER A 301 12.28 7.43 59.78
CA SER A 301 11.57 8.41 60.60
C SER A 301 11.53 9.83 60.01
N SER A 302 12.11 10.06 58.83
CA SER A 302 12.04 11.36 58.14
C SER A 302 10.78 11.52 57.28
N ARG A 303 10.10 10.41 56.95
CA ARG A 303 8.94 10.36 56.07
C ARG A 303 7.68 9.80 56.75
N ASP A 304 6.54 10.15 56.20
CA ASP A 304 5.18 9.73 56.60
C ASP A 304 4.31 9.41 55.37
N LEU A 305 3.09 8.91 55.58
CA LEU A 305 2.11 8.65 54.51
C LEU A 305 1.77 9.90 53.68
N ALA A 306 1.84 11.10 54.26
CA ALA A 306 1.59 12.34 53.53
C ALA A 306 2.71 12.65 52.52
N SER A 307 3.97 12.38 52.88
CA SER A 307 5.12 12.48 51.97
C SER A 307 5.03 11.48 50.82
N ILE A 308 4.60 10.24 51.09
CA ILE A 308 4.42 9.21 50.05
C ILE A 308 3.32 9.66 49.09
N ARG A 309 2.16 10.07 49.61
CA ARG A 309 1.07 10.63 48.80
C ARG A 309 1.50 11.83 47.95
N ALA A 310 2.37 12.70 48.45
CA ALA A 310 2.81 13.88 47.70
C ALA A 310 3.69 13.50 46.49
N ASP A 311 4.61 12.54 46.65
CA ASP A 311 5.43 12.01 45.54
C ASP A 311 4.54 11.30 44.50
N GLU A 312 3.55 10.53 44.96
CA GLU A 312 2.59 9.81 44.11
C GLU A 312 1.64 10.75 43.36
N ASP A 313 1.03 11.71 44.05
CA ASP A 313 0.16 12.74 43.46
C ASP A 313 0.95 13.59 42.45
N GLN A 314 2.24 13.86 42.69
CA GLN A 314 3.11 14.53 41.70
C GLN A 314 3.35 13.64 40.48
N GLN A 315 3.75 12.38 40.65
CA GLN A 315 4.00 11.45 39.53
C GLN A 315 2.74 11.23 38.69
N GLU A 316 1.59 11.00 39.33
CA GLU A 316 0.29 10.91 38.66
C GLU A 316 -0.03 12.23 37.92
N THR A 317 0.11 13.37 38.61
CA THR A 317 -0.09 14.67 37.98
C THR A 317 0.82 14.85 36.78
N GLU A 318 2.08 14.40 36.82
CA GLU A 318 3.10 14.53 35.78
C GLU A 318 3.00 13.54 34.61
N TRP A 319 2.67 12.27 34.83
CA TRP A 319 2.42 11.32 33.72
C TRP A 319 1.12 11.66 33.02
N ARG A 320 0.09 12.00 33.80
CA ARG A 320 -1.07 12.65 33.21
C ARG A 320 -0.57 13.95 32.55
N SER A 321 0.33 14.75 33.14
CA SER A 321 1.11 15.85 32.49
C SER A 321 2.00 15.51 31.30
N LYS A 322 1.95 14.28 30.78
CA LYS A 322 2.46 13.85 29.47
C LYS A 322 1.33 13.41 28.48
N GLN A 323 0.11 13.14 28.94
CA GLN A 323 -1.06 12.69 28.14
C GLN A 323 -1.84 13.79 27.37
N ARG A 324 -2.64 14.66 28.03
CA ARG A 324 -3.66 15.55 27.41
C ARG A 324 -3.14 16.55 26.39
N THR A 325 -1.92 17.05 26.46
CA THR A 325 -1.36 17.90 25.38
C THR A 325 -0.70 17.07 24.29
N SER A 326 -0.38 15.79 24.51
CA SER A 326 -0.21 14.84 23.39
C SER A 326 -1.55 14.66 22.69
N ALA A 327 -2.64 14.52 23.46
CA ALA A 327 -3.99 14.44 22.92
C ALA A 327 -4.48 15.77 22.30
N ILE A 328 -4.18 16.94 22.85
CA ILE A 328 -4.55 18.25 22.28
C ILE A 328 -3.69 18.54 21.05
N ILE A 329 -2.40 18.22 21.04
CA ILE A 329 -1.56 18.33 19.84
C ILE A 329 -2.04 17.35 18.77
N ALA A 330 -2.38 16.10 19.12
CA ALA A 330 -2.99 15.15 18.18
C ALA A 330 -4.34 15.65 17.66
N ILE A 331 -5.27 16.08 18.53
CA ILE A 331 -6.59 16.61 18.14
C ILE A 331 -6.44 17.87 17.29
N ALA A 332 -5.56 18.81 17.66
CA ALA A 332 -5.30 20.02 16.90
C ALA A 332 -4.66 19.69 15.54
N PHE A 333 -3.67 18.80 15.51
CA PHE A 333 -3.05 18.30 14.27
C PHE A 333 -4.08 17.65 13.36
N TRP A 334 -4.88 16.71 13.85
CA TRP A 334 -5.92 16.05 13.06
C TRP A 334 -7.05 17.01 12.65
N THR A 335 -7.39 18.00 13.48
CA THR A 335 -8.34 19.06 13.11
C THR A 335 -7.76 19.93 11.99
N ILE A 336 -6.48 20.32 12.05
CA ILE A 336 -5.79 21.07 10.99
C ILE A 336 -5.72 20.23 9.71
N VAL A 337 -5.38 18.94 9.79
CA VAL A 337 -5.38 17.99 8.66
C VAL A 337 -6.77 17.93 8.01
N VAL A 338 -7.85 17.76 8.80
CA VAL A 338 -9.23 17.70 8.29
C VAL A 338 -9.68 19.04 7.69
N VAL A 339 -9.34 20.17 8.30
CA VAL A 339 -9.66 21.52 7.78
C VAL A 339 -8.92 21.80 6.47
N LEU A 340 -7.61 21.51 6.39
CA LEU A 340 -6.83 21.63 5.16
C LEU A 340 -7.36 20.71 4.06
N ALA A 341 -7.70 19.46 4.40
CA ALA A 341 -8.31 18.53 3.45
C ALA A 341 -9.67 19.03 2.94
N ALA A 342 -10.52 19.59 3.80
CA ALA A 342 -11.79 20.17 3.39
C ALA A 342 -11.60 21.36 2.44
N ILE A 343 -10.64 22.26 2.72
CA ILE A 343 -10.30 23.40 1.85
C ILE A 343 -9.80 22.90 0.49
N PHE A 344 -8.84 21.98 0.46
CA PHE A 344 -8.30 21.43 -0.78
C PHE A 344 -9.36 20.65 -1.57
N ALA A 345 -10.21 19.88 -0.91
CA ALA A 345 -11.29 19.14 -1.56
C ALA A 345 -12.31 20.08 -2.22
N VAL A 346 -12.77 21.12 -1.51
CA VAL A 346 -13.71 22.12 -2.07
C VAL A 346 -13.09 22.84 -3.27
N LEU A 347 -11.87 23.37 -3.14
CA LEU A 347 -11.17 24.07 -4.23
C LEU A 347 -10.91 23.16 -5.43
N GLY A 348 -10.46 21.93 -5.18
CA GLY A 348 -10.14 20.94 -6.20
C GLY A 348 -11.39 20.44 -6.95
N ILE A 349 -12.47 20.11 -6.24
CA ILE A 349 -13.74 19.68 -6.83
C ILE A 349 -14.35 20.81 -7.67
N LEU A 350 -14.40 22.05 -7.16
CA LEU A 350 -14.93 23.20 -7.91
C LEU A 350 -14.10 23.47 -9.18
N ALA A 351 -12.77 23.42 -9.08
CA ALA A 351 -11.87 23.57 -10.22
C ALA A 351 -12.03 22.43 -11.25
N ALA A 352 -12.17 21.18 -10.80
CA ALA A 352 -12.36 20.02 -11.67
C ALA A 352 -13.72 20.03 -12.38
N ILE A 353 -14.81 20.42 -11.69
CA ILE A 353 -16.13 20.62 -12.28
C ILE A 353 -16.10 21.77 -13.30
N ARG A 354 -15.41 22.87 -13.00
CA ARG A 354 -15.27 24.01 -13.93
C ARG A 354 -14.49 23.61 -15.19
N ALA A 355 -13.39 22.86 -15.04
CA ALA A 355 -12.63 22.31 -16.17
C ALA A 355 -13.46 21.32 -17.00
N PHE A 356 -14.16 20.37 -16.35
CA PHE A 356 -15.01 19.41 -17.07
C PHE A 356 -16.17 20.07 -17.82
N ARG A 357 -16.80 21.12 -17.26
CA ARG A 357 -17.77 21.92 -18.02
C ARG A 357 -17.11 22.60 -19.21
N ALA A 358 -15.99 23.28 -19.02
CA ALA A 358 -15.29 24.01 -20.09
C ALA A 358 -14.70 23.13 -21.21
N SER A 359 -14.53 21.81 -21.01
CA SER A 359 -14.12 20.90 -22.08
C SER A 359 -15.27 20.38 -22.96
N GLN A 360 -16.54 20.61 -22.58
CA GLN A 360 -17.68 20.20 -23.40
C GLN A 360 -17.87 21.13 -24.60
N TYR A 361 -18.42 20.58 -25.68
CA TYR A 361 -18.94 21.38 -26.80
C TYR A 361 -20.30 22.00 -26.45
N HIS A 362 -20.44 23.31 -26.68
CA HIS A 362 -21.67 24.07 -26.38
C HIS A 362 -22.28 24.78 -27.60
N GLY A 363 -21.69 24.64 -28.80
CA GLY A 363 -22.21 25.27 -30.01
C GLY A 363 -23.41 24.54 -30.61
N GLY A 364 -24.03 25.17 -31.62
CA GLY A 364 -25.23 24.67 -32.30
C GLY A 364 -25.01 23.98 -33.64
N ILE A 365 -23.78 23.53 -33.98
CA ILE A 365 -23.54 22.81 -35.23
C ILE A 365 -24.03 21.37 -35.06
N GLU A 366 -25.22 21.09 -35.62
CA GLU A 366 -25.84 19.76 -35.60
C GLU A 366 -25.16 18.81 -36.59
N TYR A 367 -25.01 19.28 -37.83
CA TYR A 367 -24.40 18.61 -38.99
C TYR A 367 -23.39 19.54 -39.67
N TRP A 368 -22.36 18.96 -40.28
CA TRP A 368 -21.34 19.68 -41.05
C TRP A 368 -20.85 18.77 -42.17
N ARG A 369 -20.94 19.21 -43.43
CA ARG A 369 -20.68 18.36 -44.60
C ARG A 369 -19.25 18.47 -45.12
N GLU A 370 -18.58 19.59 -44.90
CA GLU A 370 -17.22 19.81 -45.42
C GLU A 370 -16.16 19.14 -44.53
N PRO A 371 -15.13 18.48 -45.08
CA PRO A 371 -14.00 18.01 -44.28
C PRO A 371 -13.31 19.20 -43.59
N PRO A 372 -13.10 19.16 -42.25
CA PRO A 372 -12.66 20.31 -41.47
C PRO A 372 -11.26 20.81 -41.87
N ASP A 373 -10.97 22.08 -41.57
CA ASP A 373 -9.69 22.72 -41.90
C ASP A 373 -8.58 22.34 -40.89
N MET A 374 -8.23 21.06 -40.90
CA MET A 374 -7.19 20.43 -40.09
C MET A 374 -6.78 19.10 -40.74
N SER A 375 -5.61 18.55 -40.42
CA SER A 375 -5.27 17.20 -40.88
C SER A 375 -6.11 16.10 -40.21
N PRO A 376 -6.15 14.89 -40.80
CA PRO A 376 -6.86 13.75 -40.22
C PRO A 376 -6.30 13.35 -38.83
N ALA A 377 -5.00 13.50 -38.60
CA ALA A 377 -4.40 13.27 -37.29
C ALA A 377 -4.87 14.28 -36.22
N SER A 378 -5.06 15.55 -36.60
CA SER A 378 -5.65 16.58 -35.75
C SER A 378 -7.15 16.33 -35.53
N ALA A 379 -7.89 15.89 -36.55
CA ALA A 379 -9.30 15.53 -36.44
C ALA A 379 -9.54 14.33 -35.51
N ALA A 380 -8.65 13.31 -35.56
CA ALA A 380 -8.65 12.20 -34.61
C ALA A 380 -8.41 12.66 -33.17
N LYS A 381 -7.48 13.61 -32.96
CA LYS A 381 -7.27 14.21 -31.64
C LYS A 381 -8.47 15.03 -31.18
N MET A 382 -9.10 15.78 -32.07
CA MET A 382 -10.29 16.57 -31.76
C MET A 382 -11.47 15.67 -31.35
N ALA A 383 -11.71 14.59 -32.10
CA ALA A 383 -12.76 13.61 -31.81
C ALA A 383 -12.54 12.87 -30.46
N GLU A 384 -11.29 12.70 -30.04
CA GLU A 384 -10.97 12.25 -28.67
C GLU A 384 -11.32 13.32 -27.63
N VAL A 385 -10.90 14.58 -27.84
CA VAL A 385 -11.15 15.70 -26.89
C VAL A 385 -12.64 15.90 -26.61
N ILE A 386 -13.51 15.79 -27.64
CA ILE A 386 -14.96 15.84 -27.47
C ILE A 386 -15.65 14.48 -27.26
N ALA A 387 -14.86 13.42 -27.09
CA ALA A 387 -15.27 12.07 -26.74
C ALA A 387 -16.43 11.52 -27.59
N LEU A 388 -16.21 11.41 -28.91
CA LEU A 388 -17.16 10.83 -29.86
C LEU A 388 -17.14 9.28 -29.80
N GLU A 389 -16.03 8.64 -30.17
CA GLU A 389 -15.89 7.18 -30.27
C GLU A 389 -14.69 6.63 -29.45
N PRO A 390 -14.80 5.41 -28.87
CA PRO A 390 -13.68 4.69 -28.25
C PRO A 390 -12.67 4.16 -29.28
N GLY A 391 -11.38 4.26 -28.95
CA GLY A 391 -10.28 3.70 -29.74
C GLY A 391 -8.94 4.32 -29.34
N LYS A 392 -7.83 3.62 -29.56
CA LYS A 392 -6.50 4.19 -29.29
C LYS A 392 -6.26 5.38 -30.24
N LEU A 393 -6.01 6.58 -29.69
CA LEU A 393 -5.76 7.79 -30.49
C LEU A 393 -4.68 7.57 -31.56
N GLN A 394 -3.51 7.09 -31.14
CA GLN A 394 -2.34 6.89 -32.00
C GLN A 394 -2.66 5.97 -33.20
N SER A 395 -3.52 4.97 -32.99
CA SER A 395 -4.01 4.07 -34.04
C SER A 395 -4.92 4.78 -35.05
N ARG A 396 -5.86 5.63 -34.58
CA ARG A 396 -6.73 6.43 -35.47
C ARG A 396 -5.92 7.47 -36.24
N GLN A 397 -5.01 8.18 -35.57
CA GLN A 397 -4.09 9.12 -36.18
C GLN A 397 -3.27 8.44 -37.28
N LEU A 398 -2.59 7.32 -36.99
CA LEU A 398 -1.80 6.60 -37.99
C LEU A 398 -2.66 6.10 -39.17
N THR A 399 -3.83 5.51 -38.91
CA THR A 399 -4.70 4.95 -39.97
C THR A 399 -5.24 6.04 -40.88
N SER A 400 -5.75 7.13 -40.30
CA SER A 400 -6.26 8.28 -41.06
C SER A 400 -5.17 8.99 -41.86
N THR A 401 -3.96 9.10 -41.32
CA THR A 401 -2.80 9.66 -42.03
C THR A 401 -2.34 8.73 -43.17
N LEU A 402 -2.31 7.42 -42.97
CA LEU A 402 -1.97 6.44 -44.02
C LEU A 402 -2.98 6.50 -45.19
N LEU A 403 -4.28 6.56 -44.88
CA LEU A 403 -5.32 6.75 -45.88
C LEU A 403 -5.21 8.11 -46.58
N SER A 404 -4.81 9.17 -45.88
CA SER A 404 -4.58 10.50 -46.50
C SER A 404 -3.41 10.47 -47.47
N LEU A 405 -2.31 9.79 -47.11
CA LEU A 405 -1.18 9.54 -48.01
C LEU A 405 -1.60 8.72 -49.25
N ALA A 406 -2.55 7.77 -49.08
CA ALA A 406 -3.10 7.01 -50.20
C ALA A 406 -4.02 7.85 -51.10
N SER A 407 -4.99 8.58 -50.53
CA SER A 407 -5.86 9.53 -51.24
C SER A 407 -5.09 10.62 -52.00
N LYS A 408 -3.91 11.02 -51.49
CA LYS A 408 -3.02 11.99 -52.15
C LYS A 408 -2.09 11.38 -53.20
N GLY A 409 -2.07 10.05 -53.39
CA GLY A 409 -1.18 9.39 -54.35
C GLY A 409 0.29 9.28 -53.92
N ALA A 410 0.60 9.42 -52.63
CA ALA A 410 1.92 9.11 -52.06
C ALA A 410 2.13 7.59 -51.87
N LEU A 411 1.03 6.88 -51.65
CA LEU A 411 0.96 5.47 -51.31
C LEU A 411 -0.18 4.81 -52.11
N ALA A 412 -0.08 3.51 -52.36
CA ALA A 412 -1.24 2.68 -52.68
C ALA A 412 -1.34 1.52 -51.68
N ILE A 413 -2.57 1.06 -51.42
CA ILE A 413 -2.88 0.01 -50.45
C ILE A 413 -3.67 -1.07 -51.17
N TYR A 414 -3.12 -2.29 -51.20
CA TYR A 414 -3.70 -3.44 -51.87
C TYR A 414 -3.93 -4.59 -50.88
N PRO A 415 -4.97 -5.40 -51.06
CA PRO A 415 -5.33 -6.43 -50.08
C PRO A 415 -4.46 -7.70 -50.20
N GLY A 416 -4.16 -8.36 -49.08
CA GLY A 416 -3.29 -9.54 -49.07
C GLY A 416 -1.79 -9.24 -48.99
N SER A 417 -0.98 -10.29 -49.07
CA SER A 417 0.48 -10.23 -48.89
C SER A 417 1.23 -9.77 -50.14
N ALA A 418 2.42 -9.18 -49.96
CA ALA A 418 3.20 -8.62 -51.06
C ALA A 418 3.60 -9.68 -52.11
N SER A 419 3.66 -10.96 -51.72
CA SER A 419 3.88 -12.10 -52.61
C SER A 419 2.79 -12.31 -53.66
N LEU A 420 1.54 -11.87 -53.42
CA LEU A 420 0.43 -11.96 -54.36
C LEU A 420 0.67 -11.10 -55.62
N TYR A 421 1.51 -10.08 -55.47
CA TYR A 421 1.84 -9.07 -56.49
C TYR A 421 3.24 -9.28 -57.11
N SER A 422 3.87 -10.43 -56.85
CA SER A 422 5.22 -10.74 -57.33
C SER A 422 5.26 -10.77 -58.87
N GLY A 423 6.20 -10.02 -59.46
CA GLY A 423 6.36 -9.88 -60.91
C GLY A 423 5.48 -8.79 -61.56
N ILE A 424 4.67 -8.07 -60.79
CA ILE A 424 3.85 -6.94 -61.28
C ILE A 424 4.53 -5.60 -60.92
N ASP A 425 4.55 -4.64 -61.86
CA ASP A 425 4.97 -3.26 -61.56
C ASP A 425 3.87 -2.51 -60.81
N MET A 426 3.85 -2.70 -59.49
CA MET A 426 2.90 -2.03 -58.59
C MET A 426 3.08 -0.51 -58.52
N SER A 427 4.13 0.08 -59.11
CA SER A 427 4.26 1.54 -59.18
C SER A 427 3.29 2.18 -60.19
N ARG A 428 2.68 1.37 -61.07
CA ARG A 428 1.77 1.78 -62.16
C ARG A 428 0.62 0.78 -62.41
N ALA A 429 0.29 -0.06 -61.43
CA ALA A 429 -0.73 -1.11 -61.61
C ALA A 429 -2.14 -0.54 -61.80
N ASP A 430 -2.93 -1.16 -62.68
CA ASP A 430 -4.36 -0.88 -62.87
C ASP A 430 -5.19 -1.79 -61.95
N ASP A 431 -6.01 -1.18 -61.11
CA ASP A 431 -6.84 -1.86 -60.11
C ASP A 431 -7.72 -2.96 -60.71
N ARG A 432 -8.32 -2.70 -61.89
CA ARG A 432 -9.18 -3.66 -62.59
C ARG A 432 -8.41 -4.89 -63.05
N GLN A 433 -7.23 -4.72 -63.63
CA GLN A 433 -6.36 -5.84 -64.01
C GLN A 433 -5.98 -6.68 -62.79
N LEU A 434 -5.59 -6.05 -61.68
CA LEU A 434 -5.32 -6.76 -60.42
C LEU A 434 -6.56 -7.51 -59.91
N ALA A 435 -7.72 -6.87 -59.92
CA ALA A 435 -8.96 -7.48 -59.45
C ALA A 435 -9.47 -8.61 -60.37
N ALA A 436 -9.16 -8.59 -61.66
CA ALA A 436 -9.39 -9.72 -62.57
C ALA A 436 -8.40 -10.87 -62.30
N ILE A 437 -7.11 -10.56 -62.10
CA ILE A 437 -6.03 -11.52 -61.80
C ILE A 437 -6.26 -12.25 -60.47
N ILE A 438 -6.83 -11.56 -59.47
CA ILE A 438 -7.20 -12.15 -58.18
C ILE A 438 -8.58 -12.83 -58.28
N GLY A 439 -9.56 -12.16 -58.89
CA GLY A 439 -10.94 -12.66 -59.01
C GLY A 439 -11.08 -13.96 -59.81
N ALA A 440 -10.13 -14.28 -60.70
CA ALA A 440 -10.10 -15.52 -61.47
C ALA A 440 -9.70 -16.77 -60.68
N ASP A 441 -9.25 -16.66 -59.42
CA ASP A 441 -8.69 -17.77 -58.64
C ASP A 441 -9.07 -17.65 -57.16
N SER A 442 -9.90 -18.58 -56.67
CA SER A 442 -10.34 -18.59 -55.26
C SER A 442 -9.20 -18.80 -54.25
N SER A 443 -8.05 -19.33 -54.65
CA SER A 443 -6.87 -19.35 -53.76
C SER A 443 -6.28 -17.94 -53.58
N ARG A 444 -6.32 -17.10 -54.62
CA ARG A 444 -5.92 -15.69 -54.57
C ARG A 444 -6.93 -14.83 -53.83
N GLN A 445 -8.23 -15.08 -54.02
CA GLN A 445 -9.31 -14.44 -53.23
C GLN A 445 -9.11 -14.72 -51.73
N ASN A 446 -8.76 -15.95 -51.35
CA ASN A 446 -8.42 -16.28 -49.95
C ASN A 446 -7.10 -15.64 -49.49
N ALA A 447 -6.10 -15.51 -50.38
CA ALA A 447 -4.83 -14.85 -50.09
C ALA A 447 -4.95 -13.33 -49.85
N THR A 448 -6.10 -12.71 -50.15
CA THR A 448 -6.35 -11.29 -49.81
C THR A 448 -6.66 -11.07 -48.33
N LEU A 449 -6.86 -12.13 -47.55
CA LEU A 449 -7.30 -12.05 -46.16
C LEU A 449 -6.13 -11.92 -45.16
N GLY A 450 -6.34 -11.12 -44.12
CA GLY A 450 -5.48 -11.09 -42.93
C GLY A 450 -4.09 -10.46 -43.12
N THR A 451 -3.87 -9.68 -44.18
CA THR A 451 -2.80 -8.66 -44.24
C THR A 451 -3.06 -7.68 -45.40
N MET A 452 -2.26 -6.61 -45.46
CA MET A 452 -2.33 -5.56 -46.48
C MET A 452 -0.93 -5.31 -47.05
N THR A 453 -0.85 -5.06 -48.36
CA THR A 453 0.34 -4.64 -49.08
C THR A 453 0.34 -3.13 -49.24
N LEU A 454 1.40 -2.49 -48.79
CA LEU A 454 1.68 -1.07 -48.94
C LEU A 454 2.67 -0.86 -50.09
N VAL A 455 2.39 0.13 -50.95
CA VAL A 455 3.20 0.43 -52.13
C VAL A 455 3.56 1.91 -52.14
N LEU A 456 4.85 2.23 -52.01
CA LEU A 456 5.35 3.61 -52.07
C LEU A 456 5.46 4.07 -53.52
N LEU A 457 4.50 4.89 -53.96
CA LEU A 457 4.37 5.38 -55.32
C LEU A 457 5.52 6.35 -55.72
N PRO A 458 5.81 6.54 -57.02
CA PRO A 458 6.88 7.43 -57.48
C PRO A 458 6.75 8.87 -56.96
N ALA A 459 5.52 9.37 -56.85
CA ALA A 459 5.23 10.73 -56.41
C ALA A 459 5.69 11.04 -54.97
N ALA A 460 5.81 10.04 -54.10
CA ALA A 460 6.41 10.22 -52.77
C ALA A 460 7.94 10.37 -52.81
N ARG A 461 8.60 9.76 -53.80
CA ARG A 461 10.06 9.56 -53.86
C ARG A 461 10.77 10.69 -54.60
N GLU A 462 10.12 11.26 -55.61
CA GLU A 462 10.65 12.35 -56.43
C GLU A 462 10.42 13.71 -55.75
N PRO A 463 11.46 14.53 -55.47
CA PRO A 463 11.29 15.76 -54.70
C PRO A 463 10.28 16.78 -55.29
N ALA A 464 10.23 16.91 -56.62
CA ALA A 464 9.28 17.79 -57.30
C ALA A 464 7.84 17.28 -57.16
N SER A 465 7.62 15.98 -57.39
CA SER A 465 6.33 15.32 -57.29
C SER A 465 5.82 15.31 -55.83
N ARG A 466 6.70 15.11 -54.84
CA ARG A 466 6.36 15.12 -53.40
C ARG A 466 5.82 16.47 -52.95
N GLN A 467 6.33 17.57 -53.50
CA GLN A 467 5.85 18.92 -53.17
C GLN A 467 4.41 19.18 -53.67
N ALA A 468 4.02 18.55 -54.79
CA ALA A 468 2.66 18.66 -55.32
C ALA A 468 1.60 17.97 -54.42
N LEU A 469 1.99 16.96 -53.63
CA LEU A 469 1.11 16.22 -52.71
C LEU A 469 0.52 17.09 -51.59
N ARG A 470 1.14 18.24 -51.27
CA ARG A 470 0.76 19.13 -50.15
C ARG A 470 0.53 18.36 -48.85
N LEU A 471 1.58 17.66 -48.39
CA LEU A 471 1.54 16.90 -47.14
C LEU A 471 1.56 17.83 -45.91
N SER A 472 0.78 17.49 -44.89
CA SER A 472 0.87 18.09 -43.55
C SER A 472 2.13 17.63 -42.81
N ALA A 473 2.43 18.22 -41.65
CA ALA A 473 3.56 17.80 -40.83
C ALA A 473 3.40 16.35 -40.34
N SER A 474 2.20 15.97 -39.94
CA SER A 474 1.85 14.58 -39.56
C SER A 474 1.93 13.61 -40.74
N GLU A 475 1.43 13.98 -41.93
CA GLU A 475 1.53 13.16 -43.15
C GLU A 475 2.97 12.95 -43.61
N GLU A 476 3.79 14.00 -43.64
CA GLU A 476 5.19 13.93 -44.05
C GLU A 476 6.05 13.09 -43.08
N ASN A 477 5.74 13.09 -41.77
CA ASN A 477 6.42 12.22 -40.80
C ASN A 477 5.89 10.77 -40.84
N CYS A 478 4.61 10.56 -41.16
CA CYS A 478 4.08 9.23 -41.43
C CYS A 478 4.72 8.63 -42.69
N LEU A 479 4.84 9.41 -43.77
CA LEU A 479 5.50 8.97 -45.00
C LEU A 479 6.96 8.56 -44.73
N LYS A 480 7.72 9.36 -43.98
CA LYS A 480 9.08 9.01 -43.53
C LYS A 480 9.14 7.70 -42.75
N LEU A 481 8.18 7.41 -41.86
CA LEU A 481 8.11 6.12 -41.17
C LEU A 481 7.89 4.96 -42.16
N ILE A 482 7.00 5.12 -43.15
CA ILE A 482 6.75 4.12 -44.20
C ILE A 482 7.97 3.96 -45.12
N GLU A 483 8.70 5.03 -45.44
CA GLU A 483 9.97 4.99 -46.20
C GLU A 483 11.06 4.21 -45.45
N GLN A 484 11.18 4.41 -44.12
CA GLN A 484 12.12 3.65 -43.30
C GLN A 484 11.73 2.17 -43.16
N LEU A 485 10.43 1.86 -43.08
CA LEU A 485 9.95 0.47 -43.12
C LEU A 485 10.24 -0.20 -44.47
N SER A 486 10.02 0.51 -45.58
CA SER A 486 10.38 0.05 -46.93
C SER A 486 11.87 -0.28 -47.05
N GLN A 487 12.74 0.59 -46.52
CA GLN A 487 14.19 0.35 -46.47
C GLN A 487 14.57 -0.87 -45.60
N ARG A 488 13.88 -1.09 -44.47
CA ARG A 488 14.14 -2.25 -43.59
C ARG A 488 13.56 -3.58 -44.09
N VAL A 489 12.49 -3.55 -44.89
CA VAL A 489 11.99 -4.73 -45.62
C VAL A 489 12.82 -4.98 -46.89
N GLY A 490 13.44 -3.95 -47.45
CA GLY A 490 14.24 -4.02 -48.68
C GLY A 490 13.43 -3.94 -49.97
N SER A 491 12.18 -3.47 -49.91
CA SER A 491 11.25 -3.46 -51.06
C SER A 491 10.36 -2.20 -51.09
N PRO A 492 10.03 -1.65 -52.28
CA PRO A 492 9.00 -0.61 -52.43
C PRO A 492 7.57 -1.12 -52.22
N VAL A 493 7.36 -2.44 -52.31
CA VAL A 493 6.10 -3.17 -52.19
C VAL A 493 6.24 -4.14 -51.02
N PHE A 494 5.50 -3.93 -49.93
CA PHE A 494 5.69 -4.70 -48.69
C PHE A 494 4.41 -4.80 -47.85
N ASP A 495 4.25 -5.91 -47.15
CA ASP A 495 3.04 -6.16 -46.34
C ASP A 495 3.24 -5.98 -44.82
N LEU A 496 2.14 -5.92 -44.08
CA LEU A 496 2.15 -5.72 -42.62
C LEU A 496 2.85 -6.86 -41.85
N ARG A 497 2.93 -8.08 -42.41
CA ARG A 497 3.67 -9.19 -41.80
C ARG A 497 5.18 -8.96 -41.96
N GLN A 498 5.62 -8.50 -43.12
CA GLN A 498 7.00 -8.07 -43.37
C GLN A 498 7.39 -6.87 -42.49
N VAL A 499 6.51 -5.87 -42.31
CA VAL A 499 6.71 -4.76 -41.35
C VAL A 499 6.93 -5.30 -39.92
N LYS A 500 6.06 -6.21 -39.46
CA LYS A 500 6.17 -6.81 -38.12
C LYS A 500 7.47 -7.60 -37.92
N VAL A 501 8.05 -8.18 -38.98
CA VAL A 501 9.39 -8.79 -38.93
C VAL A 501 10.49 -7.72 -38.93
N ALA A 502 10.42 -6.71 -39.80
CA ALA A 502 11.42 -5.65 -39.94
C ALA A 502 11.59 -4.79 -38.68
N CYS A 503 10.54 -4.67 -37.84
CA CYS A 503 10.59 -3.97 -36.56
C CYS A 503 11.30 -4.74 -35.43
N LYS A 504 11.46 -6.07 -35.53
CA LYS A 504 12.10 -6.87 -34.47
C LYS A 504 13.54 -6.39 -34.24
N GLY A 505 13.87 -6.09 -32.98
CA GLY A 505 15.19 -5.59 -32.59
C GLY A 505 15.52 -4.18 -33.10
N TRP A 506 14.56 -3.42 -33.64
CA TRP A 506 14.81 -2.07 -34.17
C TRP A 506 14.96 -1.04 -33.04
N ARG A 507 16.14 -1.02 -32.39
CA ARG A 507 16.49 -0.15 -31.24
C ARG A 507 16.22 1.35 -31.44
N THR A 508 16.12 1.83 -32.68
CA THR A 508 15.85 3.24 -33.02
C THR A 508 14.45 3.48 -33.61
N GLY A 509 13.62 2.44 -33.78
CA GLY A 509 12.30 2.54 -34.40
C GLY A 509 11.34 3.46 -33.66
N TYR A 510 11.46 3.51 -32.32
CA TYR A 510 10.67 4.41 -31.47
C TYR A 510 10.78 5.88 -31.90
N ARG A 511 11.96 6.34 -32.37
CA ARG A 511 12.21 7.73 -32.77
C ARG A 511 11.38 8.19 -33.97
N TRP A 512 11.02 7.27 -34.86
CA TRP A 512 10.19 7.57 -36.03
C TRP A 512 8.71 7.65 -35.65
N ILE A 513 8.26 6.77 -34.74
CA ILE A 513 6.92 6.82 -34.15
C ILE A 513 6.76 8.07 -33.25
N GLU A 514 7.81 8.43 -32.50
CA GLU A 514 7.92 9.63 -31.69
C GLU A 514 7.91 10.90 -32.56
N SER A 515 8.67 10.94 -33.67
CA SER A 515 8.63 12.03 -34.66
C SER A 515 7.24 12.22 -35.26
N PHE A 516 6.56 11.12 -35.63
CA PHE A 516 5.17 11.16 -36.11
C PHE A 516 4.20 11.66 -35.04
N SER A 517 4.28 11.13 -33.81
CA SER A 517 3.45 11.53 -32.68
C SER A 517 3.65 13.01 -32.29
N THR A 518 4.91 13.47 -32.33
CA THR A 518 5.30 14.86 -32.09
C THR A 518 4.76 15.76 -33.20
N ALA A 519 4.85 15.36 -34.47
CA ALA A 519 4.26 16.10 -35.58
C ALA A 519 2.73 16.24 -35.42
N CYS A 520 2.02 15.15 -35.10
CA CYS A 520 0.58 15.17 -34.82
C CYS A 520 0.23 16.10 -33.65
N SER A 521 1.03 16.07 -32.58
CA SER A 521 0.81 16.88 -31.37
C SER A 521 1.05 18.37 -31.62
N ASN A 522 2.14 18.71 -32.32
CA ASN A 522 2.47 20.08 -32.70
C ASN A 522 1.44 20.65 -33.68
N GLU A 523 0.99 19.85 -34.65
CA GLU A 523 0.01 20.27 -35.64
C GLU A 523 -1.37 20.53 -35.02
N PHE A 524 -1.80 19.68 -34.09
CA PHE A 524 -3.00 19.95 -33.29
C PHE A 524 -2.85 21.18 -32.38
N ALA A 525 -1.67 21.39 -31.79
CA ALA A 525 -1.40 22.57 -30.95
C ALA A 525 -1.44 23.88 -31.76
N MET A 526 -0.98 23.88 -33.02
CA MET A 526 -1.04 25.05 -33.91
C MET A 526 -2.47 25.49 -34.26
N LEU A 527 -3.47 24.61 -34.15
CA LEU A 527 -4.89 24.99 -34.30
C LEU A 527 -5.40 25.90 -33.17
N GLY A 528 -4.69 25.97 -32.04
CA GLY A 528 -5.13 26.69 -30.84
C GLY A 528 -6.44 26.15 -30.24
N ALA A 529 -6.89 24.95 -30.63
CA ALA A 529 -8.21 24.39 -30.31
C ALA A 529 -8.40 24.07 -28.82
N THR A 530 -7.31 23.79 -28.10
CA THR A 530 -7.32 23.48 -26.67
C THR A 530 -6.34 24.35 -25.90
N ARG A 531 -6.68 24.69 -24.66
CA ARG A 531 -5.75 25.25 -23.67
C ARG A 531 -5.68 24.37 -22.43
N SER A 532 -4.52 24.39 -21.77
CA SER A 532 -4.33 23.73 -20.48
C SER A 532 -5.30 24.26 -19.43
N SER A 533 -5.81 23.35 -18.60
CA SER A 533 -6.74 23.60 -17.52
C SER A 533 -6.58 22.58 -16.40
N GLY A 534 -7.39 22.70 -15.34
CA GLY A 534 -7.34 21.77 -14.21
C GLY A 534 -6.06 21.88 -13.37
N GLY A 535 -5.17 22.86 -13.62
CA GLY A 535 -3.94 23.04 -12.85
C GLY A 535 -4.19 23.19 -11.34
N LEU A 536 -5.12 24.08 -10.95
CA LEU A 536 -5.55 24.21 -9.55
C LEU A 536 -6.11 22.89 -9.00
N ALA A 537 -6.95 22.18 -9.76
CA ALA A 537 -7.49 20.89 -9.33
C ALA A 537 -6.39 19.83 -9.16
N SER A 538 -5.34 19.89 -9.99
CA SER A 538 -4.20 18.98 -9.95
C SER A 538 -3.31 19.24 -8.73
N VAL A 539 -3.07 20.51 -8.39
CA VAL A 539 -2.36 20.88 -7.16
C VAL A 539 -3.17 20.52 -5.92
N MET A 540 -4.47 20.83 -5.87
CA MET A 540 -5.32 20.47 -4.72
C MET A 540 -5.45 18.95 -4.54
N GLY A 541 -5.62 18.20 -5.65
CA GLY A 541 -5.66 16.75 -5.63
C GLY A 541 -4.34 16.12 -5.18
N GLY A 542 -3.19 16.65 -5.65
CA GLY A 542 -1.86 16.24 -5.21
C GLY A 542 -1.60 16.53 -3.73
N LEU A 543 -1.98 17.71 -3.23
CA LEU A 543 -1.88 18.05 -1.81
C LEU A 543 -2.71 17.10 -0.93
N LEU A 544 -3.90 16.68 -1.38
CA LEU A 544 -4.71 15.67 -0.71
C LEU A 544 -4.05 14.29 -0.68
N LEU A 545 -3.38 13.86 -1.76
CA LEU A 545 -2.61 12.60 -1.73
C LEU A 545 -1.49 12.66 -0.70
N THR A 546 -0.68 13.73 -0.75
CA THR A 546 0.43 13.93 0.20
C THR A 546 -0.07 13.98 1.63
N LEU A 547 -1.15 14.73 1.89
CA LEU A 547 -1.76 14.85 3.22
C LEU A 547 -2.32 13.51 3.74
N GLY A 548 -2.93 12.70 2.86
CA GLY A 548 -3.39 11.36 3.19
C GLY A 548 -2.26 10.39 3.51
N ILE A 549 -1.17 10.37 2.72
CA ILE A 549 -0.02 9.48 2.96
C ILE A 549 0.80 9.92 4.17
N VAL A 550 1.12 11.21 4.30
CA VAL A 550 1.86 11.74 5.46
C VAL A 550 1.06 11.53 6.75
N GLY A 551 -0.27 11.76 6.71
CA GLY A 551 -1.17 11.43 7.81
C GLY A 551 -1.13 9.94 8.16
N ALA A 552 -1.18 9.05 7.16
CA ALA A 552 -1.15 7.60 7.39
C ALA A 552 0.16 7.13 8.04
N ILE A 553 1.29 7.73 7.66
CA ILE A 553 2.60 7.44 8.27
C ILE A 553 2.65 7.96 9.72
N VAL A 554 2.13 9.17 9.99
CA VAL A 554 2.04 9.70 11.37
C VAL A 554 1.12 8.83 12.25
N ALA A 555 -0.03 8.40 11.74
CA ALA A 555 -0.93 7.50 12.45
C ALA A 555 -0.32 6.10 12.68
N ALA A 556 0.48 5.59 11.73
CA ALA A 556 1.24 4.36 11.90
C ALA A 556 2.31 4.47 13.00
N VAL A 557 3.10 5.56 13.02
CA VAL A 557 4.10 5.83 14.06
C VAL A 557 3.46 6.01 15.45
N VAL A 558 2.22 6.49 15.51
CA VAL A 558 1.41 6.60 16.75
C VAL A 558 0.65 5.29 17.06
N GLY A 559 0.88 4.21 16.31
CA GLY A 559 0.27 2.88 16.53
C GLY A 559 -1.24 2.80 16.26
N ASN A 560 -1.84 3.82 15.66
CA ASN A 560 -3.30 3.96 15.54
C ASN A 560 -3.78 3.71 14.10
N LEU A 561 -3.88 2.43 13.74
CA LEU A 561 -4.37 1.97 12.43
C LEU A 561 -5.84 2.39 12.14
N VAL A 562 -6.63 2.76 13.15
CA VAL A 562 -8.01 3.23 12.94
C VAL A 562 -8.02 4.62 12.28
N LEU A 563 -7.09 5.51 12.61
CA LEU A 563 -6.94 6.82 11.97
C LEU A 563 -6.55 6.72 10.49
N ASN A 564 -5.82 5.67 10.09
CA ASN A 564 -5.52 5.39 8.67
C ASN A 564 -6.80 5.24 7.85
N TRP A 565 -7.75 4.44 8.34
CA TRP A 565 -8.98 4.12 7.61
C TRP A 565 -10.09 5.17 7.79
N LEU A 566 -10.19 5.83 8.95
CA LEU A 566 -11.23 6.83 9.20
C LEU A 566 -10.91 8.24 8.68
N ILE A 567 -9.63 8.64 8.62
CA ILE A 567 -9.24 10.00 8.20
C ILE A 567 -8.38 9.95 6.93
N CYS A 568 -7.30 9.18 6.93
CA CYS A 568 -6.27 9.29 5.90
C CYS A 568 -6.72 8.70 4.55
N ALA A 569 -7.39 7.54 4.56
CA ALA A 569 -7.93 6.91 3.36
C ALA A 569 -9.02 7.76 2.66
N PRO A 570 -10.01 8.34 3.36
CA PRO A 570 -10.94 9.30 2.75
C PRO A 570 -10.27 10.53 2.13
N ILE A 571 -9.26 11.10 2.79
CA ILE A 571 -8.49 12.26 2.27
C ILE A 571 -7.76 11.86 0.97
N PHE A 572 -7.09 10.71 0.96
CA PHE A 572 -6.42 10.17 -0.23
C PHE A 572 -7.41 9.85 -1.37
N ALA A 573 -8.56 9.23 -1.06
CA ALA A 573 -9.62 8.94 -2.03
C ALA A 573 -10.18 10.20 -2.69
N LEU A 574 -10.35 11.29 -1.93
CA LEU A 574 -10.75 12.59 -2.47
C LEU A 574 -9.68 13.17 -3.40
N GLY A 575 -8.40 13.08 -3.03
CA GLY A 575 -7.28 13.47 -3.89
C GLY A 575 -7.27 12.70 -5.21
N MET A 576 -7.37 11.37 -5.15
CA MET A 576 -7.41 10.51 -6.34
C MET A 576 -8.63 10.82 -7.20
N PHE A 577 -9.82 10.97 -6.60
CA PHE A 577 -11.04 11.32 -7.32
C PHE A 577 -10.89 12.64 -8.09
N ILE A 578 -10.35 13.69 -7.46
CA ILE A 578 -10.13 14.98 -8.12
C ILE A 578 -9.16 14.83 -9.30
N LEU A 579 -8.06 14.10 -9.14
CA LEU A 579 -7.07 13.88 -10.21
C LEU A 579 -7.63 13.10 -11.39
N ILE A 580 -8.44 12.05 -11.15
CA ILE A 580 -9.07 11.23 -12.20
C ILE A 580 -10.23 11.98 -12.87
N TYR A 581 -11.03 12.74 -12.11
CA TYR A 581 -12.19 13.45 -12.62
C TYR A 581 -11.80 14.69 -13.45
N THR A 582 -10.73 15.39 -13.06
CA THR A 582 -10.21 16.59 -13.74
C THR A 582 -9.95 16.37 -15.24
N VAL A 583 -10.17 17.41 -16.05
CA VAL A 583 -9.77 17.45 -17.46
C VAL A 583 -8.57 18.40 -17.59
N ARG A 584 -7.50 17.94 -18.25
CA ARG A 584 -6.27 18.71 -18.48
C ARG A 584 -6.42 19.72 -19.63
N ASP A 585 -7.28 19.44 -20.60
CA ASP A 585 -7.50 20.27 -21.78
C ASP A 585 -8.94 20.79 -21.81
N VAL A 586 -9.12 22.08 -22.09
CA VAL A 586 -10.44 22.68 -22.33
C VAL A 586 -10.46 23.39 -23.68
N LEU A 587 -11.63 23.43 -24.30
CA LEU A 587 -11.81 24.06 -25.60
C LEU A 587 -11.60 25.58 -25.49
N THR A 588 -10.90 26.14 -26.48
CA THR A 588 -10.90 27.59 -26.74
C THR A 588 -12.14 27.95 -27.59
N ASP A 589 -12.37 29.23 -27.87
CA ASP A 589 -13.49 29.64 -28.72
C ASP A 589 -13.33 29.14 -30.17
N VAL A 590 -12.09 29.12 -30.67
CA VAL A 590 -11.69 28.44 -31.92
C VAL A 590 -11.89 26.92 -31.81
N GLY A 591 -11.55 26.35 -30.66
CA GLY A 591 -11.82 24.94 -30.32
C GLY A 591 -13.30 24.57 -30.32
N GLN A 592 -14.20 25.46 -29.88
CA GLN A 592 -15.64 25.24 -29.98
C GLN A 592 -16.07 25.17 -31.45
N ARG A 593 -15.55 26.03 -32.34
CA ARG A 593 -15.82 25.93 -33.78
C ARG A 593 -15.37 24.58 -34.34
N TYR A 594 -14.10 24.21 -34.17
CA TYR A 594 -13.55 22.94 -34.65
C TYR A 594 -14.26 21.71 -34.05
N ALA A 595 -14.70 21.78 -32.78
CA ALA A 595 -15.49 20.73 -32.15
C ALA A 595 -16.85 20.55 -32.83
N GLY A 596 -17.49 21.65 -33.26
CA GLY A 596 -18.73 21.62 -34.01
C GLY A 596 -18.58 21.06 -35.42
N GLU A 597 -17.55 21.48 -36.15
CA GLU A 597 -17.23 20.94 -37.49
C GLU A 597 -16.95 19.43 -37.43
N VAL A 598 -16.10 18.99 -36.50
CA VAL A 598 -15.78 17.57 -36.30
C VAL A 598 -16.99 16.76 -35.84
N ARG A 599 -17.81 17.28 -34.92
CA ARG A 599 -19.03 16.60 -34.45
C ARG A 599 -20.13 16.54 -35.51
N GLY A 600 -20.26 17.59 -36.32
CA GLY A 600 -21.21 17.67 -37.41
C GLY A 600 -20.85 16.70 -38.54
N LEU A 601 -19.56 16.59 -38.88
CA LEU A 601 -19.08 15.62 -39.88
C LEU A 601 -19.15 14.20 -39.35
N TYR A 602 -18.82 13.97 -38.09
CA TYR A 602 -19.00 12.67 -37.43
C TYR A 602 -20.44 12.17 -37.56
N ARG A 603 -21.43 13.00 -37.23
CA ARG A 603 -22.86 12.66 -37.35
C ARG A 603 -23.28 12.43 -38.80
N TYR A 604 -22.84 13.28 -39.71
CA TYR A 604 -23.09 13.16 -41.15
C TYR A 604 -22.54 11.84 -41.74
N LEU A 605 -21.49 11.26 -41.13
CA LEU A 605 -20.93 9.96 -41.52
C LEU A 605 -21.50 8.77 -40.74
N GLU A 606 -22.31 8.99 -39.69
CA GLU A 606 -23.09 7.95 -38.98
C GLU A 606 -24.55 7.87 -39.44
N ASP A 607 -25.15 8.98 -39.91
CA ASP A 607 -26.54 9.06 -40.34
C ASP A 607 -26.62 9.75 -41.70
N PHE A 608 -26.81 8.94 -42.74
CA PHE A 608 -26.87 9.37 -44.15
C PHE A 608 -28.30 9.54 -44.67
N SER A 609 -29.31 9.57 -43.79
CA SER A 609 -30.74 9.45 -44.14
C SER A 609 -31.31 10.60 -44.99
N ASP A 610 -30.65 11.75 -45.04
CA ASP A 610 -31.14 12.99 -45.67
C ASP A 610 -30.51 13.24 -47.07
N PHE A 611 -30.66 12.26 -47.95
CA PHE A 611 -30.07 12.23 -49.31
C PHE A 611 -31.00 11.63 -50.37
N HIS A 612 -32.04 12.37 -50.78
CA HIS A 612 -32.80 12.06 -51.98
C HIS A 612 -32.29 12.76 -53.26
N ASP A 613 -31.46 13.81 -53.15
CA ASP A 613 -30.98 14.61 -54.28
C ASP A 613 -29.43 14.69 -54.39
N ARG A 614 -28.80 13.65 -54.96
CA ARG A 614 -27.51 13.71 -55.68
C ARG A 614 -27.14 12.39 -56.38
N GLY A 615 -26.34 12.48 -57.45
CA GLY A 615 -25.87 11.34 -58.24
C GLY A 615 -24.39 11.03 -58.03
N ALA A 616 -23.88 10.01 -58.75
CA ALA A 616 -22.55 9.40 -58.55
C ALA A 616 -21.30 10.28 -58.81
N ALA A 617 -21.45 11.60 -59.00
CA ALA A 617 -20.34 12.51 -59.28
C ALA A 617 -19.42 12.78 -58.06
N ASP A 618 -19.92 12.56 -56.83
CA ASP A 618 -19.21 12.90 -55.58
C ASP A 618 -18.22 11.80 -55.08
N LEU A 619 -17.90 10.79 -55.89
CA LEU A 619 -16.95 9.72 -55.51
C LEU A 619 -15.58 10.23 -55.07
N ALA A 620 -15.07 11.31 -55.68
CA ALA A 620 -13.81 11.94 -55.28
C ALA A 620 -13.84 12.59 -53.89
N LEU A 621 -15.03 12.90 -53.34
CA LEU A 621 -15.17 13.36 -51.95
C LEU A 621 -15.12 12.20 -50.96
N TRP A 622 -15.49 10.99 -51.38
CA TRP A 622 -15.55 9.83 -50.49
C TRP A 622 -14.19 9.31 -50.04
N ASP A 623 -13.14 9.42 -50.86
CA ASP A 623 -11.78 9.15 -50.40
C ASP A 623 -11.41 10.05 -49.20
N ARG A 624 -11.76 11.34 -49.29
CA ARG A 624 -11.57 12.28 -48.19
C ARG A 624 -12.50 11.99 -47.02
N TYR A 625 -13.75 11.57 -47.23
CA TYR A 625 -14.64 11.15 -46.12
C TYR A 625 -14.15 9.90 -45.39
N LEU A 626 -13.65 8.87 -46.10
CA LEU A 626 -13.07 7.67 -45.47
C LEU A 626 -11.88 8.01 -44.58
N VAL A 627 -11.04 8.97 -44.99
CA VAL A 627 -9.92 9.50 -44.20
C VAL A 627 -10.39 10.09 -42.86
N TYR A 628 -11.47 10.87 -42.84
CA TYR A 628 -12.03 11.40 -41.56
C TYR A 628 -12.85 10.35 -40.81
N ALA A 629 -13.54 9.43 -41.48
CA ALA A 629 -14.20 8.30 -40.83
C ALA A 629 -13.18 7.44 -40.05
N ALA A 630 -11.99 7.20 -40.61
CA ALA A 630 -10.89 6.53 -39.93
C ALA A 630 -10.27 7.36 -38.80
N ALA A 631 -10.22 8.70 -38.95
CA ALA A 631 -9.78 9.60 -37.90
C ALA A 631 -10.71 9.53 -36.67
N PHE A 632 -12.01 9.39 -36.90
CA PHE A 632 -13.00 9.27 -35.84
C PHE A 632 -13.09 7.84 -35.27
N GLY A 633 -12.95 6.83 -36.12
CA GLY A 633 -13.07 5.40 -35.78
C GLY A 633 -14.32 4.72 -36.35
N ILE A 634 -15.01 5.34 -37.32
CA ILE A 634 -16.33 4.93 -37.85
C ILE A 634 -16.29 4.43 -39.30
N SER A 635 -15.13 4.05 -39.84
CA SER A 635 -14.99 3.61 -41.25
C SER A 635 -16.02 2.55 -41.67
N ASP A 636 -16.21 1.49 -40.88
CA ASP A 636 -17.17 0.42 -41.19
C ASP A 636 -18.63 0.90 -41.16
N LYS A 637 -18.97 1.84 -40.27
CA LYS A 637 -20.29 2.49 -40.25
C LYS A 637 -20.49 3.33 -41.51
N ALA A 638 -19.54 4.21 -41.82
CA ALA A 638 -19.60 5.09 -42.98
C ALA A 638 -19.68 4.30 -44.31
N MET A 639 -18.99 3.17 -44.43
CA MET A 639 -19.11 2.25 -45.58
C MET A 639 -20.45 1.49 -45.60
N THR A 640 -21.02 1.15 -44.44
CA THR A 640 -22.36 0.56 -44.34
C THR A 640 -23.44 1.54 -44.79
N GLU A 641 -23.39 2.80 -44.32
CA GLU A 641 -24.36 3.82 -44.71
C GLU A 641 -24.18 4.28 -46.16
N LEU A 642 -22.94 4.33 -46.69
CA LEU A 642 -22.68 4.53 -48.11
C LEU A 642 -23.30 3.40 -48.97
N ALA A 643 -23.16 2.14 -48.56
CA ALA A 643 -23.74 1.00 -49.29
C ALA A 643 -25.27 1.00 -49.27
N LYS A 644 -25.90 1.52 -48.21
CA LYS A 644 -27.36 1.74 -48.15
C LYS A 644 -27.80 2.89 -49.07
N ALA A 645 -27.07 4.00 -49.08
CA ALA A 645 -27.41 5.19 -49.85
C ALA A 645 -27.14 5.03 -51.37
N TYR A 646 -26.12 4.25 -51.74
CA TYR A 646 -25.72 4.02 -53.13
C TYR A 646 -25.48 2.51 -53.40
N PRO A 647 -26.54 1.67 -53.46
CA PRO A 647 -26.39 0.21 -53.56
C PRO A 647 -25.53 -0.31 -54.72
N GLN A 648 -25.36 0.48 -55.79
CA GLN A 648 -24.46 0.16 -56.90
C GLN A 648 -22.97 0.05 -56.51
N VAL A 649 -22.53 0.56 -55.36
CA VAL A 649 -21.16 0.30 -54.84
C VAL A 649 -20.93 -1.19 -54.53
N ALA A 650 -22.00 -2.00 -54.45
CA ALA A 650 -21.93 -3.45 -54.29
C ALA A 650 -21.77 -4.22 -55.62
N ASP A 651 -21.93 -3.58 -56.79
CA ASP A 651 -21.71 -4.22 -58.10
C ASP A 651 -20.22 -4.15 -58.49
N PRO A 652 -19.52 -5.29 -58.64
CA PRO A 652 -18.14 -5.31 -59.11
C PRO A 652 -17.91 -4.56 -60.43
N ARG A 653 -18.83 -4.65 -61.39
CA ARG A 653 -18.66 -3.97 -62.69
C ARG A 653 -18.79 -2.46 -62.54
N TRP A 654 -19.75 -2.01 -61.73
CA TRP A 654 -19.91 -0.59 -61.45
C TRP A 654 -18.66 -0.02 -60.74
N LEU A 655 -18.06 -0.77 -59.80
CA LEU A 655 -16.78 -0.39 -59.18
C LEU A 655 -15.63 -0.30 -60.19
N ASP A 656 -15.54 -1.24 -61.14
CA ASP A 656 -14.52 -1.23 -62.20
C ASP A 656 -14.64 0.01 -63.10
N ASP A 657 -15.87 0.39 -63.48
CA ASP A 657 -16.11 1.49 -64.41
C ASP A 657 -16.10 2.87 -63.74
N ASN A 658 -16.41 2.97 -62.44
CA ASN A 658 -16.65 4.26 -61.75
C ASN A 658 -15.69 4.54 -60.59
N ALA A 659 -15.06 3.52 -59.97
CA ALA A 659 -14.32 3.67 -58.72
C ALA A 659 -12.85 3.19 -58.76
N SER A 660 -12.34 2.65 -59.88
CA SER A 660 -10.93 2.24 -59.99
C SER A 660 -9.98 3.38 -59.62
N GLY A 661 -9.07 3.17 -58.67
CA GLY A 661 -8.17 4.19 -58.11
C GLY A 661 -8.67 4.89 -56.83
N SER A 662 -9.92 4.68 -56.41
CA SER A 662 -10.46 5.20 -55.14
C SER A 662 -10.18 4.25 -53.97
N LEU A 663 -10.09 4.80 -52.75
CA LEU A 663 -10.04 4.05 -51.49
C LEU A 663 -11.28 3.17 -51.26
N LEU A 664 -12.39 3.46 -51.93
CA LEU A 664 -13.60 2.64 -51.95
C LEU A 664 -13.43 1.34 -52.73
N TYR A 665 -12.58 1.31 -53.76
CA TYR A 665 -12.51 0.21 -54.72
C TYR A 665 -12.15 -1.11 -54.04
N TRP A 666 -10.99 -1.17 -53.41
CA TRP A 666 -10.51 -2.40 -52.74
C TRP A 666 -11.36 -2.80 -51.53
N ASN A 667 -12.08 -1.85 -50.91
CA ASN A 667 -13.01 -2.11 -49.82
C ASN A 667 -14.21 -2.97 -50.25
N TYR A 668 -14.94 -2.52 -51.28
CA TYR A 668 -16.11 -3.25 -51.76
C TYR A 668 -15.73 -4.43 -52.67
N ARG A 669 -14.63 -4.32 -53.45
CA ARG A 669 -14.21 -5.38 -54.38
C ARG A 669 -13.77 -6.66 -53.67
N THR A 670 -13.10 -6.55 -52.52
CA THR A 670 -12.76 -7.71 -51.69
C THR A 670 -13.98 -8.26 -50.95
N TYR A 671 -14.83 -7.38 -50.39
CA TYR A 671 -16.09 -7.78 -49.76
C TYR A 671 -16.96 -8.62 -50.72
N ALA A 672 -17.06 -8.21 -51.99
CA ALA A 672 -17.81 -8.92 -53.03
C ALA A 672 -17.22 -10.27 -53.47
N TRP A 673 -15.97 -10.61 -53.09
CA TRP A 673 -15.45 -11.97 -53.28
C TRP A 673 -15.83 -12.92 -52.13
N HIS A 674 -16.04 -12.38 -50.93
CA HIS A 674 -16.31 -13.16 -49.71
C HIS A 674 -17.77 -13.13 -49.27
N HIS A 675 -18.62 -12.29 -49.89
CA HIS A 675 -20.05 -12.16 -49.61
C HIS A 675 -20.90 -12.14 -50.89
N ALA A 676 -22.07 -12.78 -50.84
CA ALA A 676 -22.91 -13.00 -52.02
C ALA A 676 -23.71 -11.74 -52.43
N TYR A 677 -23.58 -11.37 -53.71
CA TYR A 677 -24.35 -10.30 -54.35
C TYR A 677 -25.86 -10.57 -54.27
N GLY A 678 -26.64 -9.53 -53.96
CA GLY A 678 -28.09 -9.62 -53.81
C GLY A 678 -28.60 -10.16 -52.46
N SER A 679 -27.72 -10.51 -51.52
CA SER A 679 -28.14 -10.85 -50.16
C SER A 679 -28.58 -9.58 -49.39
N SER A 680 -29.76 -9.61 -48.76
CA SER A 680 -30.35 -8.47 -48.04
C SER A 680 -29.72 -8.26 -46.65
N SER A 681 -28.41 -8.44 -46.55
CA SER A 681 -27.68 -8.70 -45.30
C SER A 681 -26.43 -7.83 -45.11
N TYR A 682 -26.33 -6.70 -45.83
CA TYR A 682 -25.47 -5.57 -45.45
C TYR A 682 -25.85 -5.09 -44.02
N GLY A 683 -25.16 -5.63 -43.01
CA GLY A 683 -25.39 -5.35 -41.58
C GLY A 683 -26.03 -6.49 -40.76
N ALA A 684 -26.36 -7.65 -41.34
CA ALA A 684 -27.02 -8.74 -40.59
C ALA A 684 -26.03 -9.66 -39.84
N THR A 685 -24.80 -9.77 -40.32
CA THR A 685 -23.68 -10.48 -39.68
C THR A 685 -22.42 -9.64 -39.84
N GLY A 686 -21.64 -9.46 -38.77
CA GLY A 686 -20.50 -8.53 -38.70
C GLY A 686 -19.26 -8.97 -39.48
N GLY A 687 -19.36 -9.15 -40.80
CA GLY A 687 -18.21 -9.19 -41.69
C GLY A 687 -17.71 -7.77 -41.94
N SER A 688 -16.46 -7.48 -41.59
CA SER A 688 -15.84 -6.17 -41.86
C SER A 688 -15.57 -6.00 -43.36
N PHE A 689 -15.55 -4.76 -43.82
CA PHE A 689 -15.15 -4.42 -45.18
C PHE A 689 -13.66 -4.69 -45.38
N GLY A 690 -13.22 -4.81 -46.64
CA GLY A 690 -11.87 -5.24 -46.99
C GLY A 690 -10.74 -4.51 -46.26
N PHE A 691 -10.85 -3.19 -46.11
CA PHE A 691 -9.95 -2.39 -45.30
C PHE A 691 -10.46 -2.32 -43.84
N ASP A 692 -10.25 -3.39 -43.09
CA ASP A 692 -10.48 -3.35 -41.64
C ASP A 692 -9.40 -2.47 -40.98
N ALA A 693 -9.79 -1.24 -40.61
CA ALA A 693 -8.96 -0.31 -39.84
C ALA A 693 -8.48 -0.89 -38.49
N SER A 694 -9.21 -1.87 -37.93
CA SER A 694 -8.81 -2.64 -36.75
C SER A 694 -7.60 -3.55 -37.04
N THR A 695 -7.47 -4.14 -38.23
CA THR A 695 -6.28 -4.94 -38.59
C THR A 695 -5.02 -4.10 -38.74
N LEU A 696 -5.12 -2.92 -39.35
CA LEU A 696 -3.98 -2.00 -39.46
C LEU A 696 -3.56 -1.51 -38.07
N SER A 697 -4.53 -1.01 -37.29
CA SER A 697 -4.27 -0.43 -35.97
C SER A 697 -3.76 -1.43 -34.93
N SER A 698 -4.21 -2.68 -34.96
CA SER A 698 -3.73 -3.74 -34.06
C SER A 698 -2.29 -4.14 -34.37
N ASN A 699 -1.93 -4.32 -35.65
CA ASN A 699 -0.56 -4.64 -36.05
C ASN A 699 0.44 -3.53 -35.69
N PHE A 700 0.08 -2.25 -35.86
CA PHE A 700 0.94 -1.14 -35.43
C PHE A 700 0.91 -0.89 -33.90
N GLY A 701 -0.19 -1.24 -33.21
CA GLY A 701 -0.29 -1.11 -31.75
C GLY A 701 0.63 -2.08 -30.99
N ASP A 702 0.88 -3.26 -31.54
CA ASP A 702 1.84 -4.25 -31.03
C ASP A 702 3.29 -3.72 -31.09
N LEU A 703 3.65 -3.00 -32.16
CA LEU A 703 4.97 -2.36 -32.31
C LEU A 703 5.27 -1.37 -31.18
N GLY A 704 4.27 -0.61 -30.72
CA GLY A 704 4.42 0.34 -29.61
C GLY A 704 4.77 -0.36 -28.29
N GLY A 705 4.09 -1.47 -27.97
CA GLY A 705 4.36 -2.25 -26.76
C GLY A 705 5.78 -2.82 -26.74
N GLN A 706 6.22 -3.40 -27.86
CA GLN A 706 7.56 -3.98 -28.02
C GLN A 706 8.70 -2.95 -27.97
N LEU A 707 8.40 -1.66 -28.08
CA LEU A 707 9.36 -0.56 -27.99
C LEU A 707 9.38 0.13 -26.62
N GLN A 708 8.36 -0.07 -25.77
CA GLN A 708 8.18 0.63 -24.50
C GLN A 708 8.58 -0.19 -23.25
N SER A 709 8.62 -1.52 -23.35
CA SER A 709 8.77 -2.45 -22.21
C SER A 709 10.19 -2.58 -21.63
N GLY A 710 11.03 -1.54 -21.69
CA GLY A 710 12.47 -1.65 -21.39
C GLY A 710 13.08 -0.54 -20.54
N PHE A 711 12.29 0.14 -19.69
CA PHE A 711 12.72 1.40 -19.07
C PHE A 711 12.07 1.76 -17.71
N ALA A 712 11.80 0.79 -16.81
CA ALA A 712 11.05 1.06 -15.56
C ALA A 712 11.63 0.35 -14.31
N ASP A 713 12.57 1.00 -13.61
CA ASP A 713 13.10 0.64 -12.27
C ASP A 713 13.65 1.90 -11.53
N ILE A 714 13.74 1.89 -10.16
CA ILE A 714 14.34 2.89 -9.19
C ILE A 714 13.42 4.11 -8.78
N THR A 715 13.35 4.75 -7.58
CA THR A 715 13.60 4.51 -6.11
C THR A 715 13.02 5.72 -5.26
N SER A 716 12.89 5.67 -3.91
CA SER A 716 12.18 6.66 -3.02
C SER A 716 12.68 6.77 -1.52
N THR A 717 11.89 7.35 -0.54
CA THR A 717 11.93 7.32 1.00
C THR A 717 12.55 8.54 1.81
N ILE A 718 12.17 9.07 3.03
CA ILE A 718 10.93 9.15 3.93
C ILE A 718 10.89 10.33 5.02
N GLN A 719 10.54 10.17 6.34
CA GLN A 719 9.96 11.16 7.36
C GLN A 719 10.22 10.80 8.90
N SER A 720 9.74 11.36 10.08
CA SER A 720 9.17 12.63 10.72
C SER A 720 8.84 12.50 12.27
N ALA A 721 8.79 13.55 13.17
CA ALA A 721 8.45 13.45 14.66
C ALA A 721 8.05 14.77 15.49
N ALA A 722 7.39 14.72 16.70
CA ALA A 722 7.09 15.80 17.74
C ALA A 722 6.31 15.35 19.10
N PRO A 723 6.12 16.15 20.24
CA PRO A 723 5.38 15.84 21.57
C PRO A 723 4.56 17.02 22.32
N SER A 724 3.90 17.10 23.55
CA SER A 724 3.15 16.26 24.59
C SER A 724 2.39 17.03 25.81
N GLY A 725 1.51 16.43 26.72
CA GLY A 725 1.16 16.84 28.19
C GLY A 725 -0.21 17.25 28.95
N SER A 726 -0.86 16.52 29.95
CA SER A 726 -1.86 16.89 31.09
C SER A 726 -2.96 15.79 31.48
N GLY A 727 -3.66 15.54 32.62
CA GLY A 727 -3.70 15.76 34.10
C GLY A 727 -4.90 14.92 34.71
N GLY A 728 -4.92 14.37 35.96
CA GLY A 728 -6.06 13.54 36.52
C GLY A 728 -5.80 12.74 37.86
N SER A 729 -6.61 11.71 38.23
CA SER A 729 -6.57 11.01 39.57
C SER A 729 -6.98 9.50 39.59
N PHE A 730 -6.47 8.69 40.55
CA PHE A 730 -6.71 7.23 40.73
C PHE A 730 -8.13 6.81 41.20
N SER A 731 -9.00 6.53 40.23
CA SER A 731 -9.99 5.43 40.35
C SER A 731 -10.26 4.85 38.96
N GLY A 732 -9.67 3.69 38.70
CA GLY A 732 -9.54 3.09 37.37
C GLY A 732 -8.25 3.52 36.66
N GLY A 733 -7.49 2.52 36.17
CA GLY A 733 -6.20 2.69 35.52
C GLY A 733 -5.02 2.91 36.47
N GLY A 734 -3.91 2.23 36.19
CA GLY A 734 -2.59 2.67 36.64
C GLY A 734 -2.11 3.91 35.87
N PHE A 735 -0.96 4.45 36.26
CA PHE A 735 -0.31 5.59 35.61
C PHE A 735 1.20 5.36 35.51
N GLY A 736 1.90 5.97 34.56
CA GLY A 736 3.37 5.84 34.51
C GLY A 736 4.02 6.58 35.69
N GLY A 737 4.86 5.90 36.46
CA GLY A 737 5.64 6.46 37.56
C GLY A 737 7.15 6.38 37.30
N SER A 738 7.93 6.41 38.37
CA SER A 738 9.34 6.03 38.36
C SER A 738 9.48 4.52 38.54
N SER A 739 9.97 3.83 37.51
CA SER A 739 10.49 2.46 37.63
C SER A 739 11.70 2.39 38.59
N GLY A 740 11.99 1.21 39.14
CA GLY A 740 13.18 0.94 39.95
C GLY A 740 12.92 0.32 41.33
N GLY A 741 11.73 -0.20 41.58
CA GLY A 741 11.28 -0.78 42.85
C GLY A 741 12.07 -1.99 43.36
N SER A 742 11.50 -2.69 44.34
CA SER A 742 12.06 -3.94 44.89
C SER A 742 11.84 -5.08 43.91
N GLY A 743 12.85 -5.89 43.64
CA GLY A 743 12.74 -6.98 42.67
C GLY A 743 13.44 -6.66 41.36
N GLY A 744 13.00 -5.65 40.60
CA GLY A 744 13.56 -5.38 39.28
C GLY A 744 13.43 -6.60 38.35
N GLY A 745 12.21 -7.14 38.25
CA GLY A 745 11.97 -8.46 37.68
C GLY A 745 12.07 -8.51 36.15
N SER A 746 12.95 -9.34 35.61
CA SER A 746 12.97 -9.68 34.18
C SER A 746 12.96 -11.18 33.95
N PHE A 747 12.34 -11.63 32.85
CA PHE A 747 12.14 -13.05 32.55
C PHE A 747 12.70 -13.43 31.17
N GLY A 748 13.33 -14.59 31.12
CA GLY A 748 13.91 -15.15 29.91
C GLY A 748 13.91 -16.67 29.91
N GLY A 749 14.44 -17.23 28.84
CA GLY A 749 14.71 -18.65 28.70
C GLY A 749 15.92 -18.87 27.80
N ARG A 750 16.55 -20.02 27.94
CA ARG A 750 17.63 -20.51 27.07
C ARG A 750 17.28 -21.92 26.62
#